data_AF-A0A3T0E8N4-F1
#
_entry.id   AF-A0A3T0E8N4-F1
#
_cell.length_a   1.000
_cell.length_b   1.000
_cell.length_c   1.000
_cell.angle_alpha   90.00
_cell.angle_beta   90.00
_cell.angle_gamma   90.00
#
_symmetry.space_group_name_H-M   'P 1'
#
loop_
_entity.id
_entity.type
_entity.pdbx_description
1 polymer ?
#
loop_
_entity_poly.entity_id
_entity_poly.type
_entity_poly.pdbx_seq_one_letter_code
_entity_poly.pdbx_strand_id
1 'polypeptide(L)'
;MTKKAAANACHEMGERRGRIGVRLLTGTALAATAALILMGHAHARADETAPAAQTAEAPVEVSISPQPMASALNALSEQTGLSFVYATRDLEGVSSRGASGRMTAREALDRLLAGSGFTARQVSARTVAIEPVASAQVQDGAIQLGAVRVEGTADTVMADPSGEPYRTSGSSAYISQERVQRFRGTSAGDFLSGVTGVVNGDNRNSGALDVNIRGMQGMDRVPVVIDGSLQQSTVYRGYSGVAGRTYLDPDLIGSVRIEKGPSAQVDGVGATGGVVRVDTIGIDDLVARDGEFGYRFRAGLVGNTVSPPAIGALGTGNGTPERFDRPELLEFNSGSVSLAVGRRFDRFDIVAAFARRDVGNYFAGERGEVPPGGGTSVTGGALRRYNLGEEVLSTSQDNTSYLLRGIVRPSDDMALDVSYMRYESDFGEMMPSQIVRFGGAMQAPLSRTEVDTYSARYRWQPHDRRFVDLEAGFWATQNFTSIETLYRYELANGNVLNSDVAYQSQSDRWGVNLANTSRLTTVIGALQLNYGGSYTRERLSPPDGWEDYKDNSDYTNFVEPRDGWRNEYSAFIAGELRPQDWLTLSGALRYTETESQDYNEVDISLGSGQGRVTGYNHEKNSALAPMLSILVEPVSGLQVYGRYAEATRAPSLFESTTGFSFYPDPRNPVRPERTRNTEFGLNYQRGSLFADEDLLQLKLAFFHNVVDDYITRGTDADGFPVPMENIDRAEFQGVEASGRYDMGRVYAEFGATIYTDKQFCDQDGVCREGNTINSYIPAHIPPEFSASATFGLRLFDERLDTGLRYTHMGERNTDFVTWGGSVSVIEWGAYDVVDLFATYRVNDSISLDVAVDNLTDRYYTDALSLGLMPSPGRTLRLGVTAAYGAAADAESRLVRRASIDSLLDAGGLGDQFAGDWSGFYLGVQGGHDWISSRGMTTDADGTASVTVASESTDVAARGSALGVYAGRNWQIGSRWVIGIEGDVARLNATASQYAVSLELLHSNYGPDETRYQAGYQYYFEGLATLRGRLGYASGNTLVYATAGPAWLRERQERTQYRDRSTNRSPDSPFGPYSETAFMETAQLTRSGWTVGGGGEIALGARWSLKAEYLYAHFERADFNFADARAGVGRTFTYQEVVGYGPPTVIEIPGLGPIEFPNPISEERVYHGTSDMVVGRQARNDAEIHNVRIGLAYRF
;
A
#
# COMPACT_ATOMS: atom_id res chain seq x y z
N MET A 1 -34.83 -2.62 -33.15
CA MET A 1 -33.43 -2.38 -33.56
C MET A 1 -32.80 -1.53 -32.47
N THR A 2 -32.20 -2.09 -31.42
CA THR A 2 -30.74 -1.99 -31.14
C THR A 2 -30.26 -3.06 -30.13
N LYS A 3 -30.86 -4.26 -30.10
CA LYS A 3 -30.32 -5.40 -29.32
C LYS A 3 -29.05 -6.03 -29.93
N LYS A 4 -28.75 -5.74 -31.21
CA LYS A 4 -27.53 -6.19 -31.90
C LYS A 4 -26.27 -5.37 -31.58
N ALA A 5 -26.40 -4.22 -30.91
CA ALA A 5 -25.26 -3.37 -30.55
C ALA A 5 -24.64 -3.72 -29.18
N ALA A 6 -25.45 -4.19 -28.22
CA ALA A 6 -24.97 -4.56 -26.89
C ALA A 6 -24.20 -5.90 -26.87
N ALA A 7 -24.61 -6.88 -27.68
CA ALA A 7 -23.90 -8.16 -27.80
C ALA A 7 -22.53 -8.02 -28.50
N ASN A 8 -22.42 -7.09 -29.47
CA ASN A 8 -21.14 -6.78 -30.11
C ASN A 8 -20.20 -6.00 -29.18
N ALA A 9 -20.73 -5.20 -28.24
CA ALA A 9 -19.92 -4.46 -27.26
C ALA A 9 -19.28 -5.38 -26.20
N CYS A 10 -19.97 -6.43 -25.75
CA CYS A 10 -19.38 -7.44 -24.86
C CYS A 10 -18.29 -8.27 -25.55
N HIS A 11 -18.46 -8.58 -26.84
CA HIS A 11 -17.46 -9.32 -27.61
C HIS A 11 -16.22 -8.47 -27.94
N GLU A 12 -16.38 -7.15 -28.19
CA GLU A 12 -15.27 -6.21 -28.39
C GLU A 12 -14.56 -5.79 -27.09
N MET A 13 -15.25 -5.80 -25.93
CA MET A 13 -14.62 -5.51 -24.63
C MET A 13 -13.69 -6.64 -24.16
N GLY A 14 -14.03 -7.91 -24.42
CA GLY A 14 -13.15 -9.05 -24.16
C GLY A 14 -11.86 -9.02 -24.99
N GLU A 15 -11.96 -8.65 -26.28
CA GLU A 15 -10.79 -8.51 -27.16
C GLU A 15 -9.92 -7.27 -26.85
N ARG A 16 -10.50 -6.17 -26.33
CA ARG A 16 -9.75 -5.00 -25.87
C ARG A 16 -9.04 -5.26 -24.53
N ARG A 17 -9.63 -6.02 -23.61
CA ARG A 17 -9.04 -6.39 -22.30
C ARG A 17 -7.74 -7.18 -22.45
N GLY A 18 -7.69 -8.15 -23.36
CA GLY A 18 -6.45 -8.90 -23.67
C GLY A 18 -5.38 -8.07 -24.38
N ARG A 19 -5.76 -7.18 -25.31
CA ARG A 19 -4.80 -6.34 -26.05
C ARG A 19 -4.24 -5.16 -25.24
N ILE A 20 -4.96 -4.65 -24.24
CA ILE A 20 -4.50 -3.54 -23.38
C ILE A 20 -3.56 -4.06 -22.29
N GLY A 21 -3.88 -5.18 -21.63
CA GLY A 21 -2.98 -5.82 -20.64
C GLY A 21 -1.65 -6.28 -21.25
N VAL A 22 -1.68 -6.86 -22.46
CA VAL A 22 -0.47 -7.23 -23.20
C VAL A 22 0.31 -5.99 -23.67
N ARG A 23 -0.34 -4.87 -24.04
CA ARG A 23 0.34 -3.61 -24.41
C ARG A 23 0.95 -2.85 -23.23
N LEU A 24 0.38 -2.96 -22.03
CA LEU A 24 0.89 -2.31 -20.80
C LEU A 24 2.11 -3.05 -20.23
N LEU A 25 2.07 -4.39 -20.20
CA LEU A 25 3.23 -5.22 -19.80
C LEU A 25 4.31 -5.30 -20.87
N THR A 26 3.97 -5.29 -22.17
CA THR A 26 4.99 -5.07 -23.21
C THR A 26 5.51 -3.63 -23.21
N GLY A 27 4.76 -2.64 -22.72
CA GLY A 27 5.23 -1.25 -22.57
C GLY A 27 6.26 -1.09 -21.46
N THR A 28 6.02 -1.67 -20.28
CA THR A 28 6.97 -1.66 -19.15
C THR A 28 8.17 -2.58 -19.40
N ALA A 29 7.96 -3.75 -20.02
CA ALA A 29 9.05 -4.62 -20.44
C ALA A 29 9.85 -4.04 -21.62
N LEU A 30 9.23 -3.47 -22.67
CA LEU A 30 9.99 -2.80 -23.75
C LEU A 30 10.69 -1.54 -23.26
N ALA A 31 10.18 -0.81 -22.26
CA ALA A 31 10.91 0.32 -21.68
C ALA A 31 12.15 -0.15 -20.90
N ALA A 32 12.06 -1.27 -20.17
CA ALA A 32 13.20 -1.91 -19.51
C ALA A 32 14.20 -2.50 -20.54
N THR A 33 13.71 -3.13 -21.61
CA THR A 33 14.56 -3.70 -22.68
C THR A 33 15.13 -2.61 -23.61
N ALA A 34 14.43 -1.50 -23.85
CA ALA A 34 14.94 -0.35 -24.59
C ALA A 34 15.98 0.42 -23.77
N ALA A 35 15.83 0.48 -22.44
CA ALA A 35 16.89 0.95 -21.55
C ALA A 35 18.13 0.04 -21.63
N LEU A 36 17.96 -1.28 -21.69
CA LEU A 36 19.05 -2.25 -21.92
C LEU A 36 19.67 -2.20 -23.34
N ILE A 37 18.90 -1.86 -24.38
CA ILE A 37 19.40 -1.72 -25.76
C ILE A 37 20.10 -0.35 -25.98
N LEU A 38 19.65 0.70 -25.29
CA LEU A 38 20.35 2.01 -25.23
C LEU A 38 21.64 1.93 -24.40
N MET A 39 21.76 0.98 -23.47
CA MET A 39 23.02 0.66 -22.77
C MET A 39 24.04 -0.10 -23.65
N GLY A 40 23.63 -0.62 -24.82
CA GLY A 40 24.50 -1.39 -25.73
C GLY A 40 25.23 -0.59 -26.82
N HIS A 41 24.99 0.73 -26.95
CA HIS A 41 25.51 1.55 -28.06
C HIS A 41 26.37 2.75 -27.66
N ALA A 42 26.83 2.83 -26.42
CA ALA A 42 27.92 3.71 -26.08
C ALA A 42 29.18 2.86 -25.95
N HIS A 43 29.99 2.76 -27.00
CA HIS A 43 31.46 2.65 -26.99
C HIS A 43 31.95 2.40 -28.42
N ALA A 44 32.36 3.46 -29.10
CA ALA A 44 33.37 3.41 -30.16
C ALA A 44 33.90 4.82 -30.43
N ARG A 45 34.90 5.26 -29.65
CA ARG A 45 35.97 6.11 -30.18
C ARG A 45 37.25 5.81 -29.42
N ALA A 46 38.30 5.67 -30.23
CA ALA A 46 39.57 5.05 -29.92
C ALA A 46 40.39 5.81 -28.88
N ASP A 47 41.17 5.02 -28.15
CA ASP A 47 42.32 5.44 -27.33
C ASP A 47 43.26 6.37 -28.10
N GLU A 48 43.48 7.57 -27.55
CA GLU A 48 44.81 8.17 -27.52
C GLU A 48 45.20 8.32 -26.05
N THR A 49 45.99 7.36 -25.56
CA THR A 49 46.64 7.42 -24.26
C THR A 49 47.68 8.56 -24.27
N ALA A 50 47.33 9.70 -23.71
CA ALA A 50 48.30 10.66 -23.19
C ALA A 50 48.58 10.29 -21.71
N PRO A 51 49.85 10.19 -21.28
CA PRO A 51 50.17 9.87 -19.89
C PRO A 51 49.68 11.00 -18.97
N ALA A 52 48.85 10.64 -17.98
CA ALA A 52 48.42 11.55 -16.92
C ALA A 52 49.66 12.05 -16.16
N ALA A 53 49.97 13.33 -16.30
CA ALA A 53 50.90 14.01 -15.43
C ALA A 53 50.26 14.11 -14.04
N GLN A 54 50.83 13.41 -13.06
CA GLN A 54 50.57 13.66 -11.64
C GLN A 54 50.98 15.11 -11.35
N THR A 55 50.01 16.00 -11.12
CA THR A 55 50.28 17.31 -10.52
C THR A 55 50.82 17.08 -9.12
N ALA A 56 52.14 17.27 -8.95
CA ALA A 56 52.79 17.26 -7.65
C ALA A 56 52.26 18.41 -6.79
N GLU A 57 51.74 18.11 -5.60
CA GLU A 57 51.36 19.10 -4.59
C GLU A 57 52.55 20.01 -4.24
N ALA A 58 52.32 21.31 -4.15
CA ALA A 58 53.36 22.27 -3.78
C ALA A 58 53.74 22.09 -2.29
N PRO A 59 55.05 22.08 -1.93
CA PRO A 59 55.48 21.97 -0.54
C PRO A 59 55.04 23.17 0.31
N VAL A 60 54.43 22.89 1.46
CA VAL A 60 54.02 23.88 2.48
C VAL A 60 54.99 23.83 3.67
N GLU A 61 55.14 24.93 4.39
CA GLU A 61 55.92 24.98 5.62
C GLU A 61 55.06 24.46 6.78
N VAL A 62 55.39 23.25 7.27
CA VAL A 62 54.65 22.58 8.35
C VAL A 62 55.44 22.69 9.66
N SER A 63 54.77 23.03 10.75
CA SER A 63 55.35 23.09 12.09
C SER A 63 54.35 22.57 13.13
N ILE A 64 54.47 21.29 13.47
CA ILE A 64 53.61 20.57 14.42
C ILE A 64 54.52 19.84 15.41
N SER A 65 54.48 20.23 16.68
CA SER A 65 55.22 19.55 17.75
C SER A 65 54.59 18.19 18.11
N PRO A 66 55.33 17.26 18.74
CA PRO A 66 54.76 16.03 19.27
C PRO A 66 53.59 16.31 20.23
N GLN A 67 52.42 15.77 19.92
CA GLN A 67 51.17 15.99 20.66
C GLN A 67 50.18 14.83 20.39
N PRO A 68 49.03 14.74 21.11
CA PRO A 68 48.02 13.72 20.83
C PRO A 68 47.63 13.69 19.34
N MET A 69 47.48 12.49 18.77
CA MET A 69 47.34 12.30 17.32
C MET A 69 46.17 13.09 16.74
N ALA A 70 45.03 13.11 17.41
CA ALA A 70 43.87 13.90 16.99
C ALA A 70 44.20 15.41 16.89
N SER A 71 44.91 15.96 17.88
CA SER A 71 45.36 17.36 17.86
C SER A 71 46.43 17.62 16.78
N ALA A 72 47.31 16.64 16.51
CA ALA A 72 48.30 16.72 15.43
C ALA A 72 47.66 16.73 14.04
N LEU A 73 46.64 15.91 13.81
CA LEU A 73 45.86 15.89 12.57
C LEU A 73 45.07 17.19 12.40
N ASN A 74 44.48 17.74 13.47
CA ASN A 74 43.82 19.04 13.40
C ASN A 74 44.79 20.17 13.06
N ALA A 75 45.97 20.21 13.69
CA ALA A 75 47.01 21.20 13.36
C ALA A 75 47.51 21.06 11.91
N LEU A 76 47.57 19.85 11.38
CA LEU A 76 47.92 19.62 9.97
C LEU A 76 46.80 20.08 9.03
N SER A 77 45.54 19.87 9.41
CA SER A 77 44.37 20.35 8.68
C SER A 77 44.38 21.87 8.56
N GLU A 78 44.69 22.58 9.64
CA GLU A 78 44.80 24.05 9.66
C GLU A 78 45.93 24.57 8.76
N GLN A 79 47.07 23.86 8.69
CA GLN A 79 48.23 24.30 7.92
C GLN A 79 48.16 23.93 6.42
N THR A 80 47.38 22.91 6.05
CA THR A 80 47.38 22.34 4.69
C THR A 80 46.03 22.34 3.99
N GLY A 81 44.93 22.53 4.73
CA GLY A 81 43.57 22.45 4.20
C GLY A 81 43.09 21.02 3.92
N LEU A 82 43.80 20.00 4.40
CA LEU A 82 43.36 18.60 4.37
C LEU A 82 42.41 18.29 5.53
N SER A 83 41.28 17.63 5.26
CA SER A 83 40.36 17.13 6.29
C SER A 83 40.64 15.65 6.59
N PHE A 84 40.61 15.28 7.87
CA PHE A 84 40.89 13.91 8.31
C PHE A 84 39.63 13.22 8.86
N VAL A 85 39.43 11.95 8.50
CA VAL A 85 38.33 11.12 9.01
C VAL A 85 38.92 9.95 9.78
N TYR A 86 38.49 9.76 11.03
CA TYR A 86 38.95 8.67 11.91
C TYR A 86 37.94 8.42 13.02
N ALA A 87 37.97 7.23 13.62
CA ALA A 87 37.20 6.95 14.83
C ALA A 87 37.96 7.48 16.05
N THR A 88 37.32 8.34 16.85
CA THR A 88 37.94 8.99 18.03
C THR A 88 38.53 7.99 19.01
N ARG A 89 37.86 6.84 19.21
CA ARG A 89 38.32 5.73 20.08
C ARG A 89 39.63 5.09 19.62
N ASP A 90 39.94 5.13 18.33
CA ASP A 90 41.12 4.44 17.77
C ASP A 90 42.39 5.28 18.01
N LEU A 91 42.27 6.61 18.06
CA LEU A 91 43.38 7.53 18.30
C LEU A 91 43.53 7.96 19.77
N GLU A 92 42.70 7.42 20.66
CA GLU A 92 42.75 7.71 22.09
C GLU A 92 44.04 7.16 22.72
N GLY A 93 44.83 8.02 23.37
CA GLY A 93 46.15 7.66 23.91
C GLY A 93 47.26 7.53 22.87
N VAL A 94 46.97 7.71 21.57
CA VAL A 94 47.98 7.68 20.49
C VAL A 94 48.62 9.06 20.35
N SER A 95 49.96 9.12 20.42
CA SER A 95 50.71 10.36 20.27
C SER A 95 51.44 10.43 18.93
N SER A 96 51.43 11.61 18.31
CA SER A 96 52.23 11.87 17.11
C SER A 96 53.66 12.25 17.47
N ARG A 97 54.61 11.95 16.58
CA ARG A 97 56.01 12.41 16.66
C ARG A 97 56.21 13.86 16.18
N GLY A 98 55.14 14.51 15.71
CA GLY A 98 55.21 15.85 15.12
C GLY A 98 55.81 15.84 13.71
N ALA A 99 55.65 16.95 13.00
CA ALA A 99 56.19 17.16 11.66
C ALA A 99 56.66 18.62 11.53
N SER A 100 57.94 18.81 11.17
CA SER A 100 58.52 20.14 10.97
C SER A 100 59.39 20.21 9.72
N GLY A 101 59.23 21.27 8.92
CA GLY A 101 60.01 21.55 7.72
C GLY A 101 59.14 21.82 6.48
N ARG A 102 59.79 22.12 5.36
CA ARG A 102 59.11 22.32 4.07
C ARG A 102 58.86 20.97 3.40
N MET A 103 57.60 20.56 3.32
CA MET A 103 57.18 19.25 2.79
C MET A 103 55.77 19.31 2.22
N THR A 104 55.37 18.32 1.43
CA THR A 104 53.98 18.19 0.97
C THR A 104 53.05 17.79 2.12
N ALA A 105 51.75 18.07 1.99
CA ALA A 105 50.77 17.71 3.02
C ALA A 105 50.75 16.20 3.27
N ARG A 106 50.97 15.41 2.23
CA ARG A 106 51.13 13.95 2.31
C ARG A 106 52.38 13.53 3.09
N GLU A 107 53.54 14.13 2.82
CA GLU A 107 54.77 13.84 3.58
C GLU A 107 54.66 14.23 5.06
N ALA A 108 53.97 15.33 5.36
CA ALA A 108 53.69 15.72 6.74
C ALA A 108 52.79 14.70 7.45
N LEU A 109 51.73 14.25 6.78
CA LEU A 109 50.82 13.23 7.32
C LEU A 109 51.55 11.91 7.58
N ASP A 110 52.35 11.44 6.62
CA ASP A 110 53.11 10.20 6.77
C ASP A 110 54.10 10.28 7.95
N ARG A 111 54.68 11.45 8.22
CA ARG A 111 55.51 11.68 9.41
C ARG A 111 54.72 11.70 10.71
N LEU A 112 53.51 12.29 10.70
CA LEU A 112 52.66 12.29 11.90
C LEU A 112 52.24 10.88 12.29
N LEU A 113 51.95 10.01 11.30
CA LEU A 113 51.51 8.63 11.49
C LEU A 113 52.66 7.62 11.65
N ALA A 114 53.91 8.04 11.42
CA ALA A 114 55.06 7.15 11.48
C ALA A 114 55.21 6.47 12.85
N GLY A 115 54.99 5.15 12.88
CA GLY A 115 55.11 4.34 14.09
C GLY A 115 53.94 4.48 15.07
N SER A 116 52.81 5.08 14.66
CA SER A 116 51.59 5.14 15.48
C SER A 116 50.74 3.87 15.38
N GLY A 117 51.04 2.98 14.43
CA GLY A 117 50.18 1.85 14.10
C GLY A 117 48.97 2.24 13.24
N PHE A 118 48.98 3.41 12.60
CA PHE A 118 47.94 3.89 11.69
C PHE A 118 48.53 4.23 10.31
N THR A 119 47.71 4.10 9.27
CA THR A 119 47.99 4.47 7.88
C THR A 119 46.94 5.47 7.39
N ALA A 120 47.23 6.12 6.26
CA ALA A 120 46.36 7.12 5.65
C ALA A 120 45.89 6.70 4.25
N ARG A 121 44.58 6.69 4.02
CA ARG A 121 43.96 6.39 2.72
C ARG A 121 43.27 7.64 2.15
N GLN A 122 43.63 8.02 0.93
CA GLN A 122 43.05 9.20 0.27
C GLN A 122 41.58 8.95 -0.10
N VAL A 123 40.67 9.80 0.37
CA VAL A 123 39.22 9.71 0.09
C VAL A 123 38.81 10.68 -1.02
N SER A 124 39.40 11.87 -1.04
CA SER A 124 39.21 12.89 -2.08
C SER A 124 40.49 13.70 -2.28
N ALA A 125 40.48 14.70 -3.17
CA ALA A 125 41.61 15.62 -3.34
C ALA A 125 41.99 16.39 -2.04
N ARG A 126 41.08 16.51 -1.06
CA ARG A 126 41.34 17.21 0.22
C ARG A 126 40.96 16.41 1.48
N THR A 127 40.50 15.17 1.36
CA THR A 127 40.04 14.37 2.51
C THR A 127 40.83 13.07 2.61
N VAL A 128 41.29 12.73 3.82
CA VAL A 128 42.12 11.54 4.08
C VAL A 128 41.59 10.77 5.30
N ALA A 129 41.34 9.47 5.14
CA ALA A 129 40.94 8.58 6.22
C ALA A 129 42.18 8.03 6.95
N ILE A 130 42.13 7.96 8.28
CA ILE A 130 43.18 7.38 9.14
C ILE A 130 42.69 6.05 9.70
N GLU A 131 43.41 4.97 9.40
CA GLU A 131 42.99 3.60 9.68
C GLU A 131 44.13 2.82 10.35
N PRO A 132 43.88 1.88 11.29
CA PRO A 132 44.93 1.10 11.90
C PRO A 132 45.68 0.23 10.86
N VAL A 133 47.00 0.10 11.02
CA VAL A 133 47.82 -0.83 10.23
C VAL A 133 47.51 -2.25 10.70
N ALA A 134 46.80 -3.01 9.85
CA ALA A 134 46.50 -4.41 10.12
C ALA A 134 47.80 -5.21 10.41
N SER A 135 47.80 -6.00 11.48
CA SER A 135 48.91 -6.91 11.76
C SER A 135 48.87 -8.08 10.76
N ALA A 136 49.82 -8.08 9.83
CA ALA A 136 49.96 -9.15 8.85
C ALA A 136 50.42 -10.46 9.53
N GLN A 137 49.61 -11.53 9.43
CA GLN A 137 50.14 -12.89 9.54
C GLN A 137 50.59 -13.36 8.15
N VAL A 138 51.85 -13.75 8.04
CA VAL A 138 52.43 -14.26 6.80
C VAL A 138 52.23 -15.77 6.74
N GLN A 139 51.37 -16.23 5.86
CA GLN A 139 51.42 -17.60 5.33
C GLN A 139 51.35 -17.54 3.80
N ASP A 140 52.38 -18.10 3.17
CA ASP A 140 52.46 -18.42 1.74
C ASP A 140 52.25 -17.28 0.72
N GLY A 141 53.11 -16.25 0.81
CA GLY A 141 53.40 -15.36 -0.32
C GLY A 141 52.28 -14.41 -0.79
N ALA A 142 51.08 -14.49 -0.22
CA ALA A 142 49.99 -13.56 -0.41
C ALA A 142 49.67 -12.85 0.92
N ILE A 143 49.75 -11.52 0.91
CA ILE A 143 49.33 -10.69 2.04
C ILE A 143 47.80 -10.69 2.06
N GLN A 144 47.18 -11.53 2.88
CA GLN A 144 45.75 -11.50 3.13
C GLN A 144 45.49 -10.58 4.33
N LEU A 145 44.98 -9.37 4.05
CA LEU A 145 44.53 -8.44 5.08
C LEU A 145 43.21 -8.95 5.66
N GLY A 146 43.20 -9.34 6.94
CA GLY A 146 41.95 -9.55 7.66
C GLY A 146 41.28 -8.21 7.91
N ALA A 147 40.07 -8.03 7.38
CA ALA A 147 39.27 -6.82 7.57
C ALA A 147 38.87 -6.70 9.06
N VAL A 148 39.17 -5.55 9.66
CA VAL A 148 38.72 -5.20 11.02
C VAL A 148 37.28 -4.71 10.91
N ARG A 149 36.36 -5.55 11.37
CA ARG A 149 34.91 -5.32 11.36
C ARG A 149 34.51 -4.29 12.42
N VAL A 150 33.88 -3.19 11.98
CA VAL A 150 33.25 -2.19 12.84
C VAL A 150 31.75 -2.18 12.55
N GLU A 151 30.98 -2.89 13.35
CA GLU A 151 29.53 -2.72 13.42
C GLU A 151 29.20 -1.80 14.60
N GLY A 152 28.95 -0.53 14.28
CA GLY A 152 28.29 0.40 15.18
C GLY A 152 26.80 0.44 14.86
N THR A 153 25.98 0.00 15.82
CA THR A 153 24.54 0.22 15.83
C THR A 153 24.19 1.71 15.74
N ALA A 154 23.36 2.05 14.75
CA ALA A 154 22.37 3.13 14.70
C ALA A 154 22.73 4.61 14.93
N ASP A 155 23.87 5.00 15.54
CA ASP A 155 23.97 6.39 16.03
C ASP A 155 25.20 7.24 15.62
N THR A 156 26.11 6.87 14.71
CA THR A 156 27.18 7.84 14.35
C THR A 156 27.93 7.71 13.01
N VAL A 157 27.45 6.97 12.01
CA VAL A 157 27.97 7.10 10.63
C VAL A 157 26.81 7.04 9.64
N MET A 158 26.39 8.22 9.13
CA MET A 158 25.78 8.50 7.81
C MET A 158 25.16 7.30 7.06
N ALA A 159 24.26 6.55 7.71
CA ALA A 159 23.53 5.47 7.06
C ALA A 159 22.27 6.08 6.46
N ASP A 160 22.09 5.90 5.15
CA ASP A 160 20.89 6.32 4.43
C ASP A 160 19.63 5.71 5.08
N PRO A 161 18.74 6.50 5.69
CA PRO A 161 17.50 5.97 6.28
C PRO A 161 16.61 5.28 5.23
N SER A 162 16.72 5.66 3.96
CA SER A 162 15.97 5.03 2.88
C SER A 162 16.47 3.62 2.53
N GLY A 163 17.65 3.22 3.04
CA GLY A 163 18.16 1.86 2.97
C GLY A 163 17.65 0.93 4.08
N GLU A 164 17.16 1.48 5.19
CA GLU A 164 16.70 0.72 6.37
C GLU A 164 15.68 -0.39 6.03
N PRO A 165 14.66 -0.15 5.18
CA PRO A 165 13.66 -1.17 4.86
C PRO A 165 14.23 -2.45 4.25
N TYR A 166 15.43 -2.38 3.67
CA TYR A 166 16.12 -3.49 3.02
C TYR A 166 17.15 -4.18 3.93
N ARG A 167 17.21 -3.84 5.23
CA ARG A 167 18.14 -4.43 6.22
C ARG A 167 17.45 -5.03 7.44
N THR A 168 16.15 -4.81 7.58
CA THR A 168 15.38 -5.21 8.76
C THR A 168 14.60 -6.50 8.53
N SER A 169 14.36 -7.23 9.63
CA SER A 169 13.41 -8.34 9.67
C SER A 169 11.99 -7.81 9.80
N GLY A 170 11.16 -8.02 8.79
CA GLY A 170 9.80 -7.48 8.70
C GLY A 170 9.68 -6.37 7.67
N SER A 171 8.50 -6.20 7.10
CA SER A 171 8.26 -5.25 6.01
C SER A 171 8.08 -3.82 6.53
N SER A 172 8.80 -2.87 5.92
CA SER A 172 8.70 -1.45 6.25
C SER A 172 8.89 -0.58 5.01
N ALA A 173 8.67 0.73 5.16
CA ALA A 173 8.96 1.74 4.15
C ALA A 173 9.48 3.03 4.81
N TYR A 174 10.33 3.76 4.09
CA TYR A 174 10.82 5.09 4.46
C TYR A 174 10.51 6.08 3.35
N ILE A 175 9.97 7.24 3.70
CA ILE A 175 9.66 8.33 2.78
C ILE A 175 10.41 9.57 3.27
N SER A 176 11.35 10.07 2.47
CA SER A 176 12.12 11.27 2.78
C SER A 176 11.28 12.54 2.56
N GLN A 177 11.74 13.67 3.11
CA GLN A 177 11.13 14.97 2.86
C GLN A 177 11.00 15.25 1.36
N GLU A 178 12.05 15.01 0.57
CA GLU A 178 12.07 15.28 -0.87
C GLU A 178 10.99 14.47 -1.59
N ARG A 179 10.83 13.18 -1.21
CA ARG A 179 9.79 12.31 -1.78
C ARG A 179 8.39 12.78 -1.40
N VAL A 180 8.18 13.20 -0.15
CA VAL A 180 6.91 13.81 0.29
C VAL A 180 6.57 15.01 -0.58
N GLN A 181 7.52 15.92 -0.80
CA GLN A 181 7.25 17.15 -1.55
C GLN A 181 7.03 16.91 -3.04
N ARG A 182 7.80 16.01 -3.63
CA ARG A 182 7.66 15.61 -5.03
C ARG A 182 6.27 15.07 -5.32
N PHE A 183 5.77 14.21 -4.44
CA PHE A 183 4.50 13.47 -4.62
C PHE A 183 3.37 13.92 -3.71
N ARG A 184 3.43 15.15 -3.17
CA ARG A 184 2.40 15.70 -2.27
C ARG A 184 1.00 15.81 -2.87
N GLY A 185 0.87 15.76 -4.21
CA GLY A 185 -0.40 15.83 -4.94
C GLY A 185 -1.27 17.04 -4.60
N THR A 186 -2.59 16.85 -4.66
CA THR A 186 -3.61 17.86 -4.32
C THR A 186 -4.31 17.54 -3.00
N SER A 187 -4.22 16.31 -2.51
CA SER A 187 -4.84 15.85 -1.27
C SER A 187 -3.78 15.38 -0.26
N ALA A 188 -4.08 15.52 1.04
CA ALA A 188 -3.10 15.31 2.12
C ALA A 188 -2.40 13.92 2.09
N GLY A 189 -3.09 12.86 1.65
CA GLY A 189 -2.52 11.50 1.60
C GLY A 189 -1.78 11.13 0.31
N ASP A 190 -1.69 12.01 -0.68
CA ASP A 190 -1.11 11.67 -1.99
C ASP A 190 0.39 11.28 -1.90
N PHE A 191 1.10 11.73 -0.87
CA PHE A 191 2.50 11.36 -0.64
C PHE A 191 2.70 9.86 -0.32
N LEU A 192 1.65 9.17 0.13
CA LEU A 192 1.64 7.71 0.36
C LEU A 192 1.46 6.93 -0.95
N SER A 193 1.10 7.59 -2.05
CA SER A 193 0.86 6.94 -3.34
C SER A 193 2.12 6.23 -3.86
N GLY A 194 1.94 4.96 -4.21
CA GLY A 194 3.00 4.09 -4.72
C GLY A 194 3.88 3.46 -3.63
N VAL A 195 3.55 3.60 -2.34
CA VAL A 195 4.18 2.80 -1.28
C VAL A 195 3.58 1.38 -1.30
N THR A 196 4.44 0.36 -1.35
CA THR A 196 4.04 -1.05 -1.42
C THR A 196 3.14 -1.41 -0.24
N GLY A 197 1.97 -2.02 -0.47
CA GLY A 197 1.07 -2.52 0.57
C GLY A 197 0.36 -1.43 1.40
N VAL A 198 0.47 -0.16 1.01
CA VAL A 198 -0.13 0.98 1.72
C VAL A 198 -1.05 1.76 0.78
N VAL A 199 -2.25 2.08 1.26
CA VAL A 199 -3.24 2.89 0.53
C VAL A 199 -3.86 3.90 1.49
N ASN A 200 -4.14 5.12 1.04
CA ASN A 200 -4.94 6.07 1.83
C ASN A 200 -6.41 5.97 1.41
N GLY A 201 -7.29 5.59 2.34
CA GLY A 201 -8.73 5.55 2.14
C GLY A 201 -9.36 6.95 2.16
N ASP A 202 -10.51 7.09 1.48
CA ASP A 202 -11.33 8.33 1.41
C ASP A 202 -10.53 9.64 1.13
N ASN A 203 -9.40 9.54 0.43
CA ASN A 203 -8.41 10.61 0.26
C ASN A 203 -8.95 11.88 -0.41
N ARG A 204 -10.06 11.77 -1.14
CA ARG A 204 -10.69 12.87 -1.88
C ARG A 204 -11.80 13.59 -1.12
N ASN A 205 -12.07 13.18 0.12
CA ASN A 205 -13.22 13.64 0.90
C ASN A 205 -12.83 13.83 2.38
N SER A 206 -12.12 14.93 2.70
CA SER A 206 -11.82 15.46 4.06
C SER A 206 -10.49 16.17 4.23
N GLY A 207 -9.53 15.95 3.33
CA GLY A 207 -8.15 16.42 3.52
C GLY A 207 -7.40 15.71 4.67
N ALA A 208 -7.83 14.51 5.09
CA ALA A 208 -7.21 13.73 6.16
C ALA A 208 -6.55 12.43 5.67
N LEU A 209 -5.78 11.80 6.56
CA LEU A 209 -5.23 10.46 6.37
C LEU A 209 -6.13 9.39 7.01
N ASP A 210 -6.41 8.32 6.26
CA ASP A 210 -7.03 7.07 6.70
C ASP A 210 -6.24 5.89 6.11
N VAL A 211 -5.18 5.49 6.80
CA VAL A 211 -4.18 4.60 6.22
C VAL A 211 -4.63 3.14 6.29
N ASN A 212 -4.61 2.46 5.15
CA ASN A 212 -4.77 1.02 5.02
C ASN A 212 -3.40 0.35 4.86
N ILE A 213 -3.09 -0.63 5.70
CA ILE A 213 -1.94 -1.52 5.55
C ILE A 213 -2.42 -2.96 5.58
N ARG A 214 -2.18 -3.69 4.48
CA ARG A 214 -2.51 -5.13 4.38
C ARG A 214 -3.98 -5.47 4.69
N GLY A 215 -4.91 -4.59 4.34
CA GLY A 215 -6.35 -4.77 4.58
C GLY A 215 -6.85 -4.25 5.93
N MET A 216 -5.96 -3.77 6.79
CA MET A 216 -6.29 -3.18 8.09
C MET A 216 -6.41 -1.66 7.95
N GLN A 217 -7.53 -1.07 8.38
CA GLN A 217 -7.84 0.36 8.28
C GLN A 217 -8.86 0.80 9.35
N GLY A 218 -8.81 2.08 9.74
CA GLY A 218 -9.73 2.70 10.70
C GLY A 218 -9.62 2.17 12.14
N MET A 219 -10.34 2.80 13.08
CA MET A 219 -10.47 2.36 14.48
C MET A 219 -9.14 2.07 15.19
N ASP A 220 -8.10 2.85 14.91
CA ASP A 220 -6.74 2.66 15.44
C ASP A 220 -6.03 1.35 15.03
N ARG A 221 -6.50 0.64 13.99
CA ARG A 221 -5.79 -0.55 13.47
C ARG A 221 -4.44 -0.20 12.83
N VAL A 222 -4.34 0.98 12.22
CA VAL A 222 -3.11 1.57 11.69
C VAL A 222 -2.96 2.98 12.26
N PRO A 223 -2.41 3.14 13.48
CA PRO A 223 -2.23 4.46 14.06
C PRO A 223 -1.18 5.28 13.29
N VAL A 224 -1.47 6.58 13.14
CA VAL A 224 -0.52 7.60 12.67
C VAL A 224 0.02 8.35 13.88
N VAL A 225 1.32 8.20 14.14
CA VAL A 225 2.06 8.79 15.26
C VAL A 225 2.88 9.97 14.73
N ILE A 226 2.61 11.19 15.21
CA ILE A 226 3.30 12.42 14.81
C ILE A 226 4.13 12.93 16.00
N ASP A 227 5.45 12.94 15.88
CA ASP A 227 6.38 13.28 16.98
C ASP A 227 6.09 12.56 18.31
N GLY A 228 5.64 11.30 18.22
CA GLY A 228 5.24 10.46 19.36
C GLY A 228 3.79 10.65 19.84
N SER A 229 3.03 11.59 19.27
CA SER A 229 1.62 11.85 19.61
C SER A 229 0.64 11.12 18.69
N LEU A 230 -0.48 10.65 19.25
CA LEU A 230 -1.58 10.04 18.50
C LEU A 230 -2.72 11.05 18.30
N GLN A 231 -3.08 11.33 17.04
CA GLN A 231 -4.09 12.35 16.69
C GLN A 231 -5.35 11.77 16.04
N GLN A 232 -5.34 10.48 15.70
CA GLN A 232 -6.41 9.89 14.92
C GLN A 232 -7.75 9.94 15.66
N SER A 233 -8.79 10.46 14.99
CA SER A 233 -10.19 10.31 15.39
C SER A 233 -10.93 9.48 14.35
N THR A 234 -12.00 8.77 14.75
CA THR A 234 -12.86 8.06 13.79
C THR A 234 -14.16 8.80 13.58
N VAL A 235 -14.60 8.90 12.33
CA VAL A 235 -15.85 9.56 11.94
C VAL A 235 -16.79 8.61 11.20
N TYR A 236 -18.09 8.80 11.39
CA TYR A 236 -19.13 8.06 10.67
C TYR A 236 -19.28 8.59 9.24
N ARG A 237 -19.41 7.70 8.25
CA ARG A 237 -19.48 8.04 6.81
C ARG A 237 -20.81 7.61 6.17
N GLY A 238 -21.86 7.51 6.97
CA GLY A 238 -23.16 7.04 6.50
C GLY A 238 -23.16 5.54 6.24
N TYR A 239 -24.00 5.13 5.31
CA TYR A 239 -24.02 3.76 4.78
C TYR A 239 -22.71 3.35 4.08
N SER A 240 -21.71 4.23 3.92
CA SER A 240 -20.39 3.85 3.41
C SER A 240 -19.41 3.40 4.50
N GLY A 241 -19.83 3.37 5.77
CA GLY A 241 -19.03 2.85 6.89
C GLY A 241 -18.43 3.95 7.77
N VAL A 242 -17.13 3.85 8.04
CA VAL A 242 -16.37 4.76 8.90
C VAL A 242 -15.04 5.13 8.25
N ALA A 243 -14.40 6.20 8.70
CA ALA A 243 -13.06 6.58 8.26
C ALA A 243 -12.23 7.09 9.44
N GLY A 244 -10.94 6.73 9.47
CA GLY A 244 -9.95 7.38 10.33
C GLY A 244 -9.64 8.79 9.84
N ARG A 245 -9.31 9.71 10.75
CA ARG A 245 -8.92 11.09 10.45
C ARG A 245 -7.67 11.46 11.22
N THR A 246 -6.56 11.60 10.51
CA THR A 246 -5.38 12.32 11.01
C THR A 246 -5.08 13.48 10.09
N TYR A 247 -4.96 14.68 10.65
CA TYR A 247 -4.72 15.92 9.91
C TYR A 247 -3.27 16.35 10.06
N LEU A 248 -2.60 16.60 8.93
CA LEU A 248 -1.20 16.96 8.88
C LEU A 248 -0.90 17.66 7.55
N ASP A 249 -0.24 18.82 7.58
CA ASP A 249 0.21 19.45 6.35
C ASP A 249 1.51 18.79 5.84
N PRO A 250 1.55 18.28 4.60
CA PRO A 250 2.75 17.69 4.02
C PRO A 250 3.98 18.63 4.00
N ASP A 251 3.79 19.96 4.03
CA ASP A 251 4.89 20.92 4.09
C ASP A 251 5.60 20.94 5.47
N LEU A 252 5.00 20.39 6.53
CA LEU A 252 5.62 20.27 7.87
C LEU A 252 6.30 18.91 8.14
N ILE A 253 6.26 17.99 7.17
CA ILE A 253 6.85 16.65 7.31
C ILE A 253 8.36 16.69 7.04
N GLY A 254 9.15 16.16 7.98
CA GLY A 254 10.58 15.88 7.82
C GLY A 254 10.82 14.48 7.27
N SER A 255 10.17 13.46 7.84
CA SER A 255 10.23 12.10 7.29
C SER A 255 9.01 11.26 7.70
N VAL A 256 8.77 10.17 6.97
CA VAL A 256 7.75 9.17 7.32
C VAL A 256 8.37 7.77 7.32
N ARG A 257 8.20 7.04 8.43
CA ARG A 257 8.52 5.61 8.56
C ARG A 257 7.23 4.80 8.69
N ILE A 258 7.11 3.73 7.93
CA ILE A 258 5.95 2.83 7.98
C ILE A 258 6.44 1.43 8.34
N GLU A 259 5.94 0.89 9.45
CA GLU A 259 6.15 -0.51 9.83
C GLU A 259 4.86 -1.29 9.54
N LYS A 260 4.96 -2.41 8.81
CA LYS A 260 3.79 -3.20 8.40
C LYS A 260 3.65 -4.42 9.30
N GLY A 261 2.49 -4.54 9.92
CA GLY A 261 2.21 -5.53 10.97
C GLY A 261 2.59 -5.06 12.38
N PRO A 262 2.39 -5.91 13.40
CA PRO A 262 2.62 -5.57 14.80
C PRO A 262 4.04 -5.05 15.09
N SER A 263 4.13 -3.95 15.86
CA SER A 263 5.37 -3.27 16.24
C SER A 263 5.78 -3.58 17.69
N ALA A 264 7.09 -3.78 17.93
CA ALA A 264 7.65 -3.96 19.28
C ALA A 264 7.98 -2.65 20.01
N GLN A 265 7.89 -1.50 19.33
CA GLN A 265 8.19 -0.18 19.90
C GLN A 265 7.11 0.30 20.87
N VAL A 266 7.45 1.22 21.78
CA VAL A 266 6.56 1.72 22.86
C VAL A 266 5.25 2.34 22.35
N ASP A 267 5.27 2.93 21.16
CA ASP A 267 4.13 3.56 20.48
C ASP A 267 3.29 2.58 19.63
N GLY A 268 3.67 1.31 19.57
CA GLY A 268 3.00 0.26 18.79
C GLY A 268 1.82 -0.42 19.48
N VAL A 269 1.20 0.20 20.48
CA VAL A 269 0.04 -0.36 21.19
C VAL A 269 -1.19 -0.32 20.29
N GLY A 270 -1.96 -1.42 20.24
CA GLY A 270 -3.18 -1.52 19.41
C GLY A 270 -2.95 -1.60 17.88
N ALA A 271 -1.72 -1.43 17.41
CA ALA A 271 -1.36 -1.40 16.00
C ALA A 271 -1.38 -2.80 15.34
N THR A 272 -2.56 -3.25 14.92
CA THR A 272 -2.77 -4.57 14.32
C THR A 272 -2.34 -4.65 12.85
N GLY A 273 -2.51 -3.57 12.08
CA GLY A 273 -2.09 -3.48 10.68
C GLY A 273 -0.66 -2.99 10.47
N GLY A 274 -0.14 -2.21 11.41
CA GLY A 274 1.13 -1.49 11.29
C GLY A 274 1.08 -0.12 11.94
N VAL A 275 2.19 0.62 11.89
CA VAL A 275 2.29 1.99 12.44
C VAL A 275 2.88 2.90 11.38
N VAL A 276 2.29 4.08 11.20
CA VAL A 276 2.87 5.18 10.43
C VAL A 276 3.46 6.20 11.40
N ARG A 277 4.76 6.43 11.33
CA ARG A 277 5.47 7.41 12.17
C ARG A 277 5.91 8.58 11.31
N VAL A 278 5.48 9.77 11.69
CA VAL A 278 5.84 11.03 11.06
C VAL A 278 6.73 11.81 12.02
N ASP A 279 7.92 12.16 11.56
CA ASP A 279 8.75 13.16 12.23
C ASP A 279 8.53 14.50 11.52
N THR A 280 8.17 15.54 12.28
CA THR A 280 8.05 16.89 11.74
C THR A 280 9.43 17.52 11.54
N ILE A 281 9.48 18.63 10.79
CA ILE A 281 10.72 19.36 10.50
C ILE A 281 11.51 19.65 11.80
N GLY A 282 12.74 19.16 11.82
CA GLY A 282 13.71 19.35 12.91
C GLY A 282 14.80 20.38 12.58
N ILE A 283 15.70 20.57 13.54
CA ILE A 283 16.84 21.48 13.37
C ILE A 283 17.81 20.98 12.28
N ASP A 284 18.00 19.66 12.19
CA ASP A 284 18.94 19.04 11.26
C ASP A 284 18.43 19.05 9.80
N ASP A 285 17.12 19.26 9.60
CA ASP A 285 16.52 19.46 8.27
C ASP A 285 16.77 20.88 7.74
N LEU A 286 17.08 21.85 8.62
CA LEU A 286 17.20 23.27 8.28
C LEU A 286 18.64 23.79 8.38
N VAL A 287 19.44 23.24 9.30
CA VAL A 287 20.77 23.78 9.65
C VAL A 287 21.84 22.71 9.48
N ALA A 288 22.89 23.04 8.73
CA ALA A 288 24.06 22.20 8.55
C ALA A 288 24.70 21.86 9.90
N ARG A 289 25.44 20.76 9.96
CA ARG A 289 26.03 20.24 11.21
C ARG A 289 26.89 21.28 11.94
N ASP A 290 27.66 22.07 11.19
CA ASP A 290 28.53 23.15 11.65
C ASP A 290 27.90 24.55 11.51
N GLY A 291 26.64 24.62 11.07
CA GLY A 291 25.88 25.86 10.93
C GLY A 291 25.14 26.25 12.21
N GLU A 292 24.90 27.55 12.37
CA GLU A 292 24.07 28.10 13.45
C GLU A 292 22.66 28.47 13.01
N PHE A 293 22.42 28.66 11.71
CA PHE A 293 21.16 29.20 11.20
C PHE A 293 20.81 28.62 9.84
N GLY A 294 19.52 28.41 9.62
CA GLY A 294 18.98 27.98 8.35
C GLY A 294 17.50 28.29 8.19
N TYR A 295 17.06 28.34 6.95
CA TYR A 295 15.66 28.56 6.62
C TYR A 295 15.28 27.83 5.34
N ARG A 296 13.98 27.60 5.19
CA ARG A 296 13.34 27.10 3.98
C ARG A 296 12.06 27.88 3.73
N PHE A 297 12.03 28.63 2.65
CA PHE A 297 10.83 29.25 2.10
C PHE A 297 10.38 28.46 0.88
N ARG A 298 9.09 28.16 0.78
CA ARG A 298 8.48 27.55 -0.39
C ARG A 298 7.24 28.31 -0.81
N ALA A 299 7.10 28.49 -2.11
CA ALA A 299 5.85 28.92 -2.73
C ALA A 299 5.49 27.92 -3.83
N GLY A 300 4.21 27.60 -3.96
CA GLY A 300 3.72 26.66 -4.96
C GLY A 300 2.40 27.13 -5.57
N LEU A 301 2.22 26.79 -6.84
CA LEU A 301 1.01 27.03 -7.62
C LEU A 301 0.46 25.69 -8.11
N VAL A 302 -0.87 25.58 -8.13
CA VAL A 302 -1.60 24.37 -8.54
C VAL A 302 -2.66 24.77 -9.55
N GLY A 303 -2.63 24.14 -10.73
CA GLY A 303 -3.65 24.30 -11.77
C GLY A 303 -4.80 23.31 -11.61
N ASN A 304 -5.69 23.23 -12.59
CA ASN A 304 -6.84 22.30 -12.58
C ASN A 304 -7.81 22.49 -11.38
N THR A 305 -7.90 23.71 -10.84
CA THR A 305 -8.75 24.03 -9.70
C THR A 305 -9.54 25.31 -9.90
N VAL A 306 -10.70 25.42 -9.23
CA VAL A 306 -11.56 26.62 -9.20
C VAL A 306 -12.11 26.84 -7.79
N SER A 307 -12.42 28.08 -7.45
CA SER A 307 -13.07 28.39 -6.17
C SER A 307 -14.42 27.66 -6.04
N PRO A 308 -14.80 27.19 -4.84
CA PRO A 308 -16.08 26.54 -4.62
C PRO A 308 -17.27 27.39 -5.09
N PRO A 309 -18.29 26.79 -5.72
CA PRO A 309 -19.52 27.50 -6.04
C PRO A 309 -20.36 27.78 -4.79
N ALA A 310 -21.52 28.41 -4.99
CA ALA A 310 -22.51 28.59 -3.92
C ALA A 310 -22.94 27.25 -3.32
N ILE A 311 -23.19 27.25 -2.01
CA ILE A 311 -23.74 26.11 -1.26
C ILE A 311 -25.03 25.61 -1.95
N GLY A 312 -25.16 24.28 -2.07
CA GLY A 312 -26.28 23.62 -2.74
C GLY A 312 -26.17 23.55 -4.27
N ALA A 313 -25.10 24.10 -4.88
CA ALA A 313 -24.82 23.87 -6.30
C ALA A 313 -24.73 22.36 -6.57
N LEU A 314 -25.41 21.89 -7.62
CA LEU A 314 -25.48 20.46 -7.94
C LEU A 314 -24.31 20.04 -8.84
N GLY A 315 -23.70 18.91 -8.51
CA GLY A 315 -22.92 18.10 -9.45
C GLY A 315 -23.90 17.54 -10.47
N THR A 316 -23.60 17.71 -11.74
CA THR A 316 -24.65 17.81 -12.74
C THR A 316 -25.05 16.46 -13.28
N GLY A 317 -24.14 15.49 -13.43
CA GLY A 317 -24.44 14.17 -14.03
C GLY A 317 -24.98 14.21 -15.48
N ASN A 318 -25.58 15.32 -15.91
CA ASN A 318 -26.27 15.68 -17.16
C ASN A 318 -26.18 17.22 -17.48
N GLY A 319 -25.31 17.98 -16.81
CA GLY A 319 -24.76 19.29 -17.23
C GLY A 319 -25.56 20.59 -16.99
N THR A 320 -25.03 21.48 -16.14
CA THR A 320 -25.00 22.92 -16.46
C THR A 320 -23.62 23.24 -17.05
N PRO A 321 -23.51 24.07 -18.11
CA PRO A 321 -22.24 24.29 -18.81
C PRO A 321 -21.09 24.74 -17.89
N GLU A 322 -21.41 25.50 -16.85
CA GLU A 322 -20.42 26.15 -15.97
C GLU A 322 -19.62 25.16 -15.11
N ARG A 323 -20.04 23.89 -14.97
CA ARG A 323 -19.30 22.85 -14.22
C ARG A 323 -18.24 22.13 -15.06
N PHE A 324 -18.16 22.43 -16.36
CA PHE A 324 -17.18 21.88 -17.30
C PHE A 324 -16.15 22.93 -17.75
N ASP A 325 -16.19 24.14 -17.18
CA ASP A 325 -15.28 25.24 -17.46
C ASP A 325 -13.94 25.01 -16.74
N ARG A 326 -13.25 23.94 -17.13
CA ARG A 326 -11.93 23.57 -16.61
C ARG A 326 -10.90 24.65 -17.00
N PRO A 327 -10.12 25.19 -16.04
CA PRO A 327 -9.05 26.14 -16.33
C PRO A 327 -8.01 25.61 -17.31
N GLU A 328 -7.36 26.52 -18.05
CA GLU A 328 -6.24 26.13 -18.91
C GLU A 328 -5.05 25.60 -18.09
N LEU A 329 -4.15 24.83 -18.70
CA LEU A 329 -3.05 24.14 -17.99
C LEU A 329 -2.13 25.07 -17.20
N LEU A 330 -1.96 26.33 -17.65
CA LEU A 330 -1.12 27.35 -17.02
C LEU A 330 -1.93 28.37 -16.19
N GLU A 331 -3.23 28.13 -16.02
CA GLU A 331 -4.09 28.95 -15.18
C GLU A 331 -4.09 28.37 -13.75
N PHE A 332 -3.49 29.11 -12.83
CA PHE A 332 -3.30 28.69 -11.44
C PHE A 332 -4.24 29.47 -10.52
N ASN A 333 -5.25 28.78 -10.00
CA ASN A 333 -6.25 29.35 -9.08
C ASN A 333 -6.05 28.91 -7.62
N SER A 334 -4.99 28.14 -7.36
CA SER A 334 -4.69 27.59 -6.05
C SER A 334 -3.19 27.62 -5.77
N GLY A 335 -2.82 27.62 -4.50
CA GLY A 335 -1.43 27.77 -4.11
C GLY A 335 -1.13 27.40 -2.66
N SER A 336 0.16 27.37 -2.36
CA SER A 336 0.68 27.06 -1.03
C SER A 336 1.90 27.92 -0.73
N VAL A 337 2.04 28.38 0.49
CA VAL A 337 3.26 29.03 1.00
C VAL A 337 3.69 28.37 2.30
N SER A 338 4.98 28.08 2.45
CA SER A 338 5.54 27.62 3.73
C SER A 338 6.87 28.30 4.03
N LEU A 339 7.11 28.53 5.31
CA LEU A 339 8.35 29.09 5.85
C LEU A 339 8.76 28.26 7.06
N ALA A 340 9.96 27.73 7.06
CA ALA A 340 10.58 27.10 8.22
C ALA A 340 11.91 27.80 8.52
N VAL A 341 12.19 28.06 9.79
CA VAL A 341 13.40 28.73 10.25
C VAL A 341 13.95 27.96 11.45
N GLY A 342 15.25 27.68 11.43
CA GLY A 342 15.96 26.98 12.49
C GLY A 342 17.17 27.79 12.95
N ARG A 343 17.41 27.81 14.25
CA ARG A 343 18.64 28.37 14.84
C ARG A 343 19.18 27.44 15.93
N ARG A 344 20.47 27.14 15.84
CA ARG A 344 21.25 26.39 16.81
C ARG A 344 22.03 27.35 17.70
N PHE A 345 21.99 27.12 19.00
CA PHE A 345 22.81 27.75 20.02
C PHE A 345 23.60 26.66 20.75
N ASP A 346 24.62 27.03 21.54
CA ASP A 346 25.52 26.07 22.21
C ASP A 346 24.81 24.94 22.99
N ARG A 347 23.64 25.22 23.60
CA ARG A 347 22.87 24.26 24.42
C ARG A 347 21.38 24.24 24.14
N PHE A 348 20.94 24.93 23.09
CA PHE A 348 19.53 25.09 22.78
C PHE A 348 19.33 25.28 21.28
N ASP A 349 18.32 24.63 20.70
CA ASP A 349 17.90 24.88 19.32
C ASP A 349 16.45 25.32 19.31
N ILE A 350 16.10 26.15 18.33
CA ILE A 350 14.71 26.54 18.07
C ILE A 350 14.39 26.35 16.59
N VAL A 351 13.22 25.80 16.33
CA VAL A 351 12.62 25.67 15.00
C VAL A 351 11.22 26.29 15.06
N ALA A 352 10.92 27.14 14.09
CA ALA A 352 9.58 27.66 13.85
C ALA A 352 9.21 27.42 12.39
N ALA A 353 8.04 26.84 12.15
CA ALA A 353 7.51 26.67 10.81
C ALA A 353 6.05 27.09 10.70
N PHE A 354 5.70 27.58 9.52
CA PHE A 354 4.37 28.03 9.13
C PHE A 354 4.08 27.51 7.73
N ALA A 355 2.86 27.03 7.51
CA ALA A 355 2.35 26.68 6.19
C ALA A 355 0.92 27.20 6.04
N ARG A 356 0.59 27.72 4.86
CA ARG A 356 -0.78 27.99 4.43
C ARG A 356 -0.98 27.44 3.04
N ARG A 357 -2.10 26.77 2.81
CA ARG A 357 -2.48 26.26 1.49
C ARG A 357 -3.96 26.55 1.27
N ASP A 358 -4.25 27.03 0.07
CA ASP A 358 -5.59 27.38 -0.40
C ASP A 358 -5.78 26.70 -1.76
N VAL A 359 -6.60 25.65 -1.75
CA VAL A 359 -6.87 24.78 -2.89
C VAL A 359 -8.37 24.74 -3.15
N GLY A 360 -8.77 25.11 -4.35
CA GLY A 360 -10.17 25.05 -4.80
C GLY A 360 -10.63 23.63 -5.14
N ASN A 361 -11.88 23.50 -5.59
CA ASN A 361 -12.37 22.25 -6.16
C ASN A 361 -11.59 21.91 -7.42
N TYR A 362 -11.26 20.64 -7.63
CA TYR A 362 -10.56 20.18 -8.84
C TYR A 362 -11.52 19.62 -9.89
N PHE A 363 -11.04 19.48 -11.14
CA PHE A 363 -11.78 18.81 -12.20
C PHE A 363 -11.30 17.36 -12.40
N ALA A 364 -12.25 16.48 -12.70
CA ALA A 364 -11.98 15.09 -13.04
C ALA A 364 -11.26 14.95 -14.40
N GLY A 365 -10.67 13.78 -14.66
CA GLY A 365 -10.06 13.51 -15.96
C GLY A 365 -11.06 13.47 -17.12
N GLU A 366 -10.59 13.81 -18.32
CA GLU A 366 -11.41 13.85 -19.55
C GLU A 366 -11.40 12.53 -20.34
N ARG A 367 -10.56 11.56 -19.95
CA ARG A 367 -10.38 10.29 -20.67
C ARG A 367 -10.69 9.08 -19.82
N GLY A 368 -11.30 8.07 -20.40
CA GLY A 368 -11.58 6.80 -19.73
C GLY A 368 -13.08 6.52 -19.67
N GLU A 369 -13.46 5.64 -18.76
CA GLU A 369 -14.84 5.23 -18.56
C GLU A 369 -15.32 5.74 -17.22
N VAL A 370 -16.46 6.43 -17.23
CA VAL A 370 -17.18 6.78 -16.00
C VAL A 370 -17.93 5.52 -15.57
N PRO A 371 -17.69 5.00 -14.34
CA PRO A 371 -18.44 3.86 -13.84
C PRO A 371 -19.95 4.10 -13.95
N PRO A 372 -20.74 3.11 -14.36
CA PRO A 372 -22.19 3.21 -14.20
C PRO A 372 -22.47 3.48 -12.72
N GLY A 373 -23.33 4.45 -12.41
CA GLY A 373 -23.62 4.81 -11.02
C GLY A 373 -24.16 3.62 -10.24
N GLY A 374 -23.28 2.93 -9.51
CA GLY A 374 -23.60 1.82 -8.64
C GLY A 374 -24.32 2.33 -7.41
N GLY A 375 -25.62 2.55 -7.54
CA GLY A 375 -26.49 2.94 -6.45
C GLY A 375 -27.94 2.85 -6.89
N THR A 376 -28.74 2.07 -6.17
CA THR A 376 -30.19 2.15 -6.26
C THR A 376 -30.59 3.55 -5.82
N SER A 377 -30.83 4.47 -6.76
CA SER A 377 -31.69 5.60 -6.43
C SER A 377 -33.01 5.01 -5.93
N VAL A 378 -33.71 5.72 -5.04
CA VAL A 378 -35.10 5.41 -4.67
C VAL A 378 -36.02 5.33 -5.91
N THR A 379 -35.51 5.76 -7.08
CA THR A 379 -36.14 5.78 -8.41
C THR A 379 -35.59 4.75 -9.42
N GLY A 380 -34.64 3.87 -9.06
CA GLY A 380 -34.17 2.77 -9.92
C GLY A 380 -33.36 3.15 -11.18
N GLY A 381 -32.70 4.31 -11.21
CA GLY A 381 -31.89 4.76 -12.36
C GLY A 381 -30.38 4.74 -12.08
N ALA A 382 -29.57 4.30 -13.05
CA ALA A 382 -28.11 4.45 -13.02
C ALA A 382 -27.75 5.94 -13.21
N LEU A 383 -27.30 6.61 -12.14
CA LEU A 383 -26.91 8.02 -12.17
C LEU A 383 -25.39 8.14 -12.21
N ARG A 384 -24.83 8.66 -13.31
CA ARG A 384 -23.45 9.18 -13.31
C ARG A 384 -23.42 10.35 -12.31
N ARG A 385 -22.63 10.24 -11.23
CA ARG A 385 -22.56 11.29 -10.20
C ARG A 385 -21.68 12.47 -10.64
N TYR A 386 -20.57 12.16 -11.29
CA TYR A 386 -19.72 13.11 -12.00
C TYR A 386 -19.43 12.57 -13.40
N ASN A 387 -19.28 13.47 -14.38
CA ASN A 387 -18.88 13.17 -15.74
C ASN A 387 -17.37 13.36 -15.96
N LEU A 388 -16.89 12.95 -17.14
CA LEU A 388 -15.56 13.28 -17.62
C LEU A 388 -15.37 14.80 -17.66
N GLY A 389 -14.25 15.29 -17.13
CA GLY A 389 -13.92 16.72 -17.13
C GLY A 389 -14.82 17.60 -16.28
N GLU A 390 -15.69 17.04 -15.44
CA GLU A 390 -16.57 17.81 -14.56
C GLU A 390 -15.84 18.23 -13.28
N GLU A 391 -16.19 19.40 -12.73
CA GLU A 391 -15.77 19.84 -11.40
C GLU A 391 -16.25 18.88 -10.30
N VAL A 392 -15.33 18.45 -9.45
CA VAL A 392 -15.63 17.60 -8.30
C VAL A 392 -15.91 18.47 -7.08
N LEU A 393 -17.20 18.71 -6.82
CA LEU A 393 -17.68 19.56 -5.73
C LEU A 393 -17.28 19.04 -4.34
N SER A 394 -17.20 19.95 -3.36
CA SER A 394 -16.80 19.66 -1.98
C SER A 394 -15.41 19.02 -1.86
N THR A 395 -14.43 19.52 -2.61
CA THR A 395 -13.03 19.04 -2.56
C THR A 395 -12.01 20.12 -2.21
N SER A 396 -12.45 21.36 -2.02
CA SER A 396 -11.59 22.48 -1.63
C SER A 396 -11.01 22.34 -0.22
N GLN A 397 -9.88 22.98 0.04
CA GLN A 397 -9.22 23.01 1.34
C GLN A 397 -8.49 24.36 1.52
N ASP A 398 -8.83 25.09 2.58
CA ASP A 398 -8.02 26.19 3.12
C ASP A 398 -7.49 25.73 4.47
N ASN A 399 -6.17 25.54 4.57
CA ASN A 399 -5.54 25.09 5.81
C ASN A 399 -4.35 25.97 6.19
N THR A 400 -4.20 26.17 7.48
CA THR A 400 -3.09 26.90 8.10
C THR A 400 -2.46 26.01 9.16
N SER A 401 -1.14 25.91 9.17
CA SER A 401 -0.40 25.09 10.12
C SER A 401 0.78 25.83 10.72
N TYR A 402 0.99 25.62 12.01
CA TYR A 402 2.08 26.20 12.79
C TYR A 402 2.85 25.09 13.50
N LEU A 403 4.18 25.23 13.58
CA LEU A 403 5.05 24.39 14.37
C LEU A 403 6.03 25.28 15.12
N LEU A 404 6.12 25.09 16.43
CA LEU A 404 7.18 25.64 17.27
C LEU A 404 7.84 24.50 18.01
N ARG A 405 9.16 24.39 17.91
CA ARG A 405 9.93 23.32 18.53
C ARG A 405 11.20 23.88 19.17
N GLY A 406 11.50 23.43 20.38
CA GLY A 406 12.68 23.83 21.14
C GLY A 406 13.40 22.60 21.67
N ILE A 407 14.70 22.50 21.43
CA ILE A 407 15.52 21.38 21.88
C ILE A 407 16.57 21.91 22.85
N VAL A 408 16.48 21.57 24.13
CA VAL A 408 17.47 21.93 25.14
C VAL A 408 18.42 20.75 25.33
N ARG A 409 19.74 21.00 25.30
CA ARG A 409 20.80 20.02 25.57
C ARG A 409 21.61 20.44 26.80
N PRO A 410 21.19 20.06 28.03
CA PRO A 410 21.91 20.43 29.24
C PRO A 410 23.34 19.88 29.29
N SER A 411 23.58 18.74 28.62
CA SER A 411 24.88 18.07 28.45
C SER A 411 24.82 17.24 27.16
N ASP A 412 25.96 16.76 26.67
CA ASP A 412 26.03 15.97 25.43
C ASP A 412 25.21 14.66 25.50
N ASP A 413 25.05 14.10 26.71
CA ASP A 413 24.26 12.88 26.97
C ASP A 413 22.75 13.13 27.17
N MET A 414 22.27 14.38 27.19
CA MET A 414 20.88 14.72 27.54
C MET A 414 20.25 15.67 26.54
N ALA A 415 19.02 15.38 26.13
CA ALA A 415 18.21 16.26 25.29
C ALA A 415 16.76 16.31 25.77
N LEU A 416 16.17 17.50 25.80
CA LEU A 416 14.73 17.72 26.00
C LEU A 416 14.19 18.44 24.76
N ASP A 417 13.38 17.75 23.98
CA ASP A 417 12.72 18.23 22.78
C ASP A 417 11.25 18.53 23.08
N VAL A 418 10.84 19.79 23.00
CA VAL A 418 9.47 20.23 23.25
C VAL A 418 8.91 20.82 21.97
N SER A 419 7.76 20.34 21.52
CA SER A 419 7.07 20.86 20.34
C SER A 419 5.61 21.18 20.60
N TYR A 420 5.14 22.19 19.88
CA TYR A 420 3.74 22.56 19.74
C TYR A 420 3.41 22.68 18.25
N MET A 421 2.35 22.01 17.83
CA MET A 421 1.83 22.08 16.47
C MET A 421 0.35 22.43 16.51
N ARG A 422 -0.08 23.34 15.63
CA ARG A 422 -1.49 23.66 15.41
C ARG A 422 -1.84 23.48 13.94
N TYR A 423 -2.91 22.76 13.66
CA TYR A 423 -3.47 22.60 12.33
C TYR A 423 -4.92 23.11 12.35
N GLU A 424 -5.23 24.06 11.47
CA GLU A 424 -6.59 24.57 11.25
C GLU A 424 -6.95 24.34 9.78
N SER A 425 -8.15 23.86 9.50
CA SER A 425 -8.63 23.79 8.13
C SER A 425 -10.14 23.97 8.03
N ASP A 426 -10.54 24.80 7.08
CA ASP A 426 -11.89 24.82 6.52
C ASP A 426 -11.84 24.05 5.19
N PHE A 427 -12.64 22.99 5.05
CA PHE A 427 -12.53 22.05 3.94
C PHE A 427 -13.89 21.57 3.42
N GLY A 428 -13.92 21.27 2.12
CA GLY A 428 -15.04 20.63 1.47
C GLY A 428 -15.11 19.16 1.89
N GLU A 429 -16.29 18.75 2.33
CA GLU A 429 -16.59 17.36 2.60
C GLU A 429 -18.05 17.11 2.21
N MET A 430 -18.34 15.91 1.73
CA MET A 430 -19.71 15.48 1.55
C MET A 430 -19.86 14.07 2.09
N MET A 431 -20.96 13.80 2.79
CA MET A 431 -21.15 12.46 3.30
C MET A 431 -21.19 11.45 2.15
N PRO A 432 -20.34 10.40 2.14
CA PRO A 432 -20.31 9.48 1.02
C PRO A 432 -21.66 8.82 0.70
N SER A 433 -22.46 8.53 1.72
CA SER A 433 -23.83 8.01 1.52
C SER A 433 -24.77 8.98 0.76
N GLN A 434 -24.56 10.29 0.86
CA GLN A 434 -25.26 11.30 0.06
C GLN A 434 -24.91 11.19 -1.41
N ILE A 435 -23.61 11.03 -1.71
CA ILE A 435 -23.11 10.88 -3.07
C ILE A 435 -23.66 9.59 -3.70
N VAL A 436 -23.76 8.51 -2.93
CA VAL A 436 -24.13 7.19 -3.45
C VAL A 436 -25.64 7.01 -3.57
N ARG A 437 -26.43 7.37 -2.56
CA ARG A 437 -27.81 6.90 -2.41
C ARG A 437 -28.88 7.95 -2.66
N PHE A 438 -28.56 9.20 -2.39
CA PHE A 438 -29.52 10.28 -2.37
C PHE A 438 -29.41 11.13 -3.66
N GLY A 439 -29.97 12.33 -3.64
CA GLY A 439 -30.16 13.24 -4.78
C GLY A 439 -28.88 13.79 -5.42
N GLY A 440 -27.70 13.26 -5.09
CA GLY A 440 -26.46 13.47 -5.84
C GLY A 440 -25.41 14.32 -5.14
N ALA A 441 -24.31 14.50 -5.87
CA ALA A 441 -23.19 15.35 -5.49
C ALA A 441 -23.63 16.81 -5.45
N MET A 442 -23.26 17.55 -4.41
CA MET A 442 -23.54 18.98 -4.27
C MET A 442 -22.41 19.69 -3.55
N GLN A 443 -22.29 21.00 -3.71
CA GLN A 443 -21.41 21.79 -2.87
C GLN A 443 -22.01 21.93 -1.47
N ALA A 444 -21.40 21.31 -0.48
CA ALA A 444 -21.75 21.45 0.93
C ALA A 444 -21.15 22.74 1.52
N PRO A 445 -21.66 23.24 2.66
CA PRO A 445 -20.91 24.16 3.51
C PRO A 445 -19.54 23.57 3.86
N LEU A 446 -18.56 24.44 4.11
CA LEU A 446 -17.24 23.96 4.49
C LEU A 446 -17.29 23.42 5.93
N SER A 447 -16.73 22.24 6.10
CA SER A 447 -16.44 21.64 7.40
C SER A 447 -15.20 22.28 8.00
N ARG A 448 -15.04 22.21 9.32
CA ARG A 448 -13.92 22.80 10.06
C ARG A 448 -13.25 21.78 10.97
N THR A 449 -11.93 21.82 11.05
CA THR A 449 -11.15 21.09 12.07
C THR A 449 -10.06 21.95 12.65
N GLU A 450 -9.84 21.79 13.96
CA GLU A 450 -8.75 22.41 14.70
C GLU A 450 -8.06 21.33 15.54
N VAL A 451 -6.74 21.20 15.35
CA VAL A 451 -5.92 20.21 16.05
C VAL A 451 -4.74 20.90 16.70
N ASP A 452 -4.68 20.88 18.03
CA ASP A 452 -3.54 21.31 18.82
C ASP A 452 -2.81 20.07 19.33
N THR A 453 -1.49 20.01 19.11
CA THR A 453 -0.64 18.91 19.59
C THR A 453 0.57 19.44 20.34
N TYR A 454 0.78 18.91 21.53
CA TYR A 454 1.89 19.20 22.42
C TYR A 454 2.71 17.92 22.59
N SER A 455 4.04 18.00 22.46
CA SER A 455 4.94 16.88 22.71
C SER A 455 6.15 17.35 23.51
N ALA A 456 6.60 16.53 24.46
CA ALA A 456 7.83 16.73 25.22
C ALA A 456 8.55 15.39 25.33
N ARG A 457 9.73 15.28 24.70
CA ARG A 457 10.56 14.08 24.66
C ARG A 457 11.89 14.34 25.33
N TYR A 458 12.16 13.60 26.39
CA TYR A 458 13.43 13.62 27.11
C TYR A 458 14.24 12.38 26.77
N ARG A 459 15.50 12.57 26.42
CA ARG A 459 16.48 11.52 26.14
C ARG A 459 17.66 11.66 27.10
N TRP A 460 18.10 10.53 27.65
CA TRP A 460 19.34 10.44 28.43
C TRP A 460 20.15 9.21 28.04
N GLN A 461 21.31 9.45 27.44
CA GLN A 461 22.21 8.45 26.87
C GLN A 461 23.66 8.70 27.34
N PRO A 462 24.01 8.32 28.58
CA PRO A 462 25.35 8.52 29.12
C PRO A 462 26.42 7.70 28.37
N HIS A 463 27.44 8.36 27.83
CA HIS A 463 28.54 7.73 27.06
C HIS A 463 29.21 6.52 27.74
N ASP A 464 29.36 6.54 29.06
CA ASP A 464 30.06 5.49 29.82
C ASP A 464 29.16 4.33 30.30
N ARG A 465 27.83 4.39 30.08
CA ARG A 465 26.89 3.41 30.66
C ARG A 465 26.01 2.74 29.62
N ARG A 466 26.52 1.62 29.11
CA ARG A 466 25.81 0.71 28.18
C ARG A 466 24.42 0.22 28.62
N PHE A 467 24.04 0.39 29.88
CA PHE A 467 22.75 -0.08 30.42
C PHE A 467 21.64 0.97 30.34
N VAL A 468 21.98 2.23 30.09
CA VAL A 468 21.04 3.36 30.13
C VAL A 468 21.01 4.04 28.78
N ASP A 469 19.82 4.07 28.21
CA ASP A 469 19.45 4.78 26.99
C ASP A 469 17.96 5.05 27.16
N LEU A 470 17.68 6.06 27.98
CA LEU A 470 16.35 6.35 28.49
C LEU A 470 15.65 7.35 27.58
N GLU A 471 14.44 7.01 27.18
CA GLU A 471 13.51 7.90 26.50
C GLU A 471 12.23 8.03 27.34
N ALA A 472 11.83 9.25 27.63
CA ALA A 472 10.58 9.58 28.28
C ALA A 472 9.82 10.60 27.43
N GLY A 473 8.58 10.28 27.06
CA GLY A 473 7.73 11.14 26.27
C GLY A 473 6.46 11.51 27.04
N PHE A 474 6.02 12.75 26.91
CA PHE A 474 4.67 13.20 27.23
C PHE A 474 4.08 13.82 25.97
N TRP A 475 2.82 13.56 25.69
CA TRP A 475 2.10 14.19 24.59
C TRP A 475 0.64 14.44 24.94
N ALA A 476 0.06 15.44 24.30
CA ALA A 476 -1.36 15.76 24.39
C ALA A 476 -1.85 16.29 23.04
N THR A 477 -3.02 15.85 22.62
CA THR A 477 -3.70 16.30 21.42
C THR A 477 -5.14 16.65 21.75
N GLN A 478 -5.58 17.82 21.29
CA GLN A 478 -6.96 18.27 21.32
C GLN A 478 -7.43 18.39 19.86
N ASN A 479 -8.54 17.75 19.53
CA ASN A 479 -9.08 17.73 18.17
C ASN A 479 -10.56 18.11 18.22
N PHE A 480 -10.85 19.29 17.69
CA PHE A 480 -12.21 19.74 17.40
C PHE A 480 -12.51 19.47 15.92
N THR A 481 -13.68 18.91 15.65
CA THR A 481 -14.18 18.71 14.28
C THR A 481 -15.66 19.08 14.19
N SER A 482 -16.00 19.89 13.20
CA SER A 482 -17.36 20.22 12.76
C SER A 482 -17.52 19.79 11.31
N ILE A 483 -18.27 18.72 11.07
CA ILE A 483 -18.58 18.22 9.74
C ILE A 483 -19.96 18.72 9.35
N GLU A 484 -19.99 19.49 8.27
CA GLU A 484 -21.17 20.13 7.72
C GLU A 484 -21.54 19.44 6.40
N THR A 485 -22.75 18.90 6.27
CA THR A 485 -23.18 18.20 5.06
C THR A 485 -24.65 18.47 4.72
N LEU A 486 -24.96 18.38 3.43
CA LEU A 486 -26.33 18.54 2.93
C LEU A 486 -26.87 17.19 2.46
N TYR A 487 -28.08 16.85 2.90
CA TYR A 487 -28.85 15.74 2.34
C TYR A 487 -29.91 16.24 1.38
N ARG A 488 -29.91 15.70 0.17
CA ARG A 488 -30.93 15.98 -0.83
C ARG A 488 -31.73 14.72 -1.10
N TYR A 489 -33.01 14.73 -0.79
CA TYR A 489 -33.94 13.63 -1.04
C TYR A 489 -34.80 13.94 -2.25
N GLU A 490 -34.70 13.10 -3.29
CA GLU A 490 -35.63 13.13 -4.41
C GLU A 490 -36.72 12.09 -4.17
N LEU A 491 -37.91 12.57 -3.85
CA LEU A 491 -39.05 11.73 -3.50
C LEU A 491 -39.74 11.22 -4.78
N ALA A 492 -40.40 10.06 -4.70
CA ALA A 492 -41.05 9.42 -5.85
C ALA A 492 -42.14 10.29 -6.53
N ASN A 493 -42.67 11.29 -5.82
CA ASN A 493 -43.63 12.27 -6.35
C ASN A 493 -42.99 13.46 -7.09
N GLY A 494 -41.65 13.46 -7.25
CA GLY A 494 -40.89 14.53 -7.89
C GLY A 494 -40.52 15.70 -6.98
N ASN A 495 -40.91 15.67 -5.70
CA ASN A 495 -40.50 16.69 -4.74
C ASN A 495 -39.04 16.48 -4.33
N VAL A 496 -38.32 17.60 -4.18
CA VAL A 496 -36.97 17.63 -3.66
C VAL A 496 -37.01 18.22 -2.26
N LEU A 497 -36.49 17.49 -1.28
CA LEU A 497 -36.27 17.97 0.09
C LEU A 497 -34.78 18.10 0.31
N ASN A 498 -34.31 19.29 0.68
CA ASN A 498 -32.96 19.48 1.18
C ASN A 498 -33.02 19.56 2.71
N SER A 499 -32.11 18.85 3.38
CA SER A 499 -31.96 18.88 4.82
C SER A 499 -30.48 19.00 5.16
N ASP A 500 -30.18 20.03 5.92
CA ASP A 500 -28.83 20.35 6.33
C ASP A 500 -28.57 19.57 7.63
N VAL A 501 -27.42 18.92 7.73
CA VAL A 501 -27.01 18.12 8.90
C VAL A 501 -25.59 18.48 9.33
N ALA A 502 -25.42 18.68 10.63
CA ALA A 502 -24.13 18.95 11.27
C ALA A 502 -23.72 17.82 12.23
N TYR A 503 -22.42 17.54 12.29
CA TYR A 503 -21.80 16.59 13.22
C TYR A 503 -20.64 17.29 13.92
N GLN A 504 -20.71 17.43 15.24
CA GLN A 504 -19.60 18.00 16.02
C GLN A 504 -19.03 16.98 17.01
N SER A 505 -17.72 17.06 17.22
CA SER A 505 -16.99 16.19 18.14
C SER A 505 -15.77 16.89 18.69
N GLN A 506 -15.56 16.74 20.00
CA GLN A 506 -14.30 17.03 20.67
C GLN A 506 -13.63 15.71 21.06
N SER A 507 -12.35 15.58 20.72
CA SER A 507 -11.50 14.44 21.09
C SER A 507 -10.24 14.93 21.77
N ASP A 508 -10.14 14.69 23.08
CA ASP A 508 -8.97 15.03 23.87
C ASP A 508 -8.20 13.76 24.25
N ARG A 509 -6.91 13.73 23.93
CA ARG A 509 -6.05 12.58 24.18
C ARG A 509 -4.73 13.03 24.78
N TRP A 510 -4.22 12.30 25.76
CA TRP A 510 -2.85 12.53 26.26
C TRP A 510 -2.23 11.22 26.70
N GLY A 511 -0.90 11.17 26.68
CA GLY A 511 -0.18 9.98 27.06
C GLY A 511 1.24 10.23 27.54
N VAL A 512 1.78 9.19 28.17
CA VAL A 512 3.16 9.13 28.65
C VAL A 512 3.79 7.85 28.14
N ASN A 513 4.99 7.96 27.59
CA ASN A 513 5.81 6.84 27.14
C ASN A 513 7.11 6.82 27.92
N LEU A 514 7.56 5.64 28.33
CA LEU A 514 8.85 5.45 28.98
C LEU A 514 9.51 4.21 28.40
N ALA A 515 10.73 4.33 27.91
CA ALA A 515 11.51 3.21 27.38
C ALA A 515 12.97 3.35 27.79
N ASN A 516 13.64 2.22 28.03
CA ASN A 516 15.08 2.17 28.22
C ASN A 516 15.70 1.06 27.38
N THR A 517 16.82 1.37 26.70
CA THR A 517 17.62 0.37 25.99
C THR A 517 18.90 0.03 26.76
N SER A 518 19.08 -1.24 27.09
CA SER A 518 20.31 -1.78 27.66
C SER A 518 21.06 -2.62 26.64
N ARG A 519 22.34 -2.33 26.42
CA ARG A 519 23.25 -3.05 25.52
C ARG A 519 24.23 -3.88 26.36
N LEU A 520 24.20 -5.19 26.19
CA LEU A 520 24.91 -6.19 26.99
C LEU A 520 25.79 -7.04 26.07
N THR A 521 26.95 -7.46 26.59
CA THR A 521 27.76 -8.51 25.94
C THR A 521 27.57 -9.79 26.76
N THR A 522 27.01 -10.83 26.14
CA THR A 522 26.78 -12.12 26.78
C THR A 522 27.77 -13.16 26.25
N VAL A 523 27.83 -14.33 26.91
CA VAL A 523 28.65 -15.47 26.46
C VAL A 523 28.24 -16.03 25.10
N ILE A 524 27.00 -15.75 24.67
CA ILE A 524 26.41 -16.19 23.40
C ILE A 524 26.19 -15.02 22.44
N GLY A 525 26.88 -13.88 22.60
CA GLY A 525 26.81 -12.74 21.68
C GLY A 525 26.30 -11.43 22.28
N ALA A 526 26.20 -10.39 21.44
CA ALA A 526 25.67 -9.08 21.84
C ALA A 526 24.15 -9.16 22.03
N LEU A 527 23.66 -8.65 23.17
CA LEU A 527 22.25 -8.62 23.52
C LEU A 527 21.81 -7.17 23.75
N GLN A 528 20.84 -6.70 22.99
CA GLN A 528 20.14 -5.44 23.23
C GLN A 528 18.78 -5.74 23.86
N LEU A 529 18.45 -5.09 24.97
CA LEU A 529 17.15 -5.18 25.62
C LEU A 529 16.49 -3.81 25.62
N ASN A 530 15.33 -3.67 25.00
CA ASN A 530 14.50 -2.48 25.06
C ASN A 530 13.25 -2.82 25.89
N TYR A 531 12.98 -2.05 26.94
CA TYR A 531 11.86 -2.32 27.83
C TYR A 531 11.27 -1.03 28.35
N GLY A 532 9.99 -1.05 28.65
CA GLY A 532 9.27 0.18 28.95
C GLY A 532 7.78 -0.02 29.16
N GLY A 533 7.08 1.10 29.20
CA GLY A 533 5.62 1.12 29.27
C GLY A 533 5.05 2.45 28.79
N SER A 534 3.75 2.43 28.52
CA SER A 534 2.98 3.58 28.10
C SER A 534 1.65 3.65 28.82
N TYR A 535 1.14 4.86 28.95
CA TYR A 535 -0.21 5.13 29.44
C TYR A 535 -0.87 6.15 28.52
N THR A 536 -2.11 5.90 28.13
CA THR A 536 -2.91 6.81 27.31
C THR A 536 -4.30 7.00 27.91
N ARG A 537 -4.76 8.25 27.95
CA ARG A 537 -6.12 8.65 28.27
C ARG A 537 -6.75 9.31 27.05
N GLU A 538 -7.97 8.89 26.72
CA GLU A 538 -8.77 9.46 25.64
C GLU A 538 -10.16 9.83 26.15
N ARG A 539 -10.71 10.94 25.66
CA ARG A 539 -12.01 11.48 26.00
C ARG A 539 -12.70 11.98 24.72
N LEU A 540 -13.87 11.44 24.42
CA LEU A 540 -14.79 12.00 23.42
C LEU A 540 -15.90 12.74 24.15
N SER A 541 -16.18 13.99 23.80
CA SER A 541 -17.26 14.77 24.39
C SER A 541 -17.96 15.66 23.36
N PRO A 542 -19.19 16.13 23.66
CA PRO A 542 -19.74 17.32 22.99
C PRO A 542 -18.77 18.50 23.12
N PRO A 543 -18.52 19.27 22.06
CA PRO A 543 -17.71 20.49 22.16
C PRO A 543 -18.33 21.56 23.05
N ASP A 544 -17.48 22.44 23.58
CA ASP A 544 -17.93 23.63 24.30
C ASP A 544 -18.81 24.49 23.39
N GLY A 545 -20.00 24.86 23.88
CA GLY A 545 -20.97 25.64 23.12
C GLY A 545 -21.79 24.84 22.09
N TRP A 546 -21.74 23.50 22.11
CA TRP A 546 -22.56 22.63 21.24
C TRP A 546 -24.06 22.99 21.27
N GLU A 547 -24.65 23.15 22.45
CA GLU A 547 -26.07 23.50 22.59
C GLU A 547 -26.36 24.89 22.00
N ASP A 548 -25.48 25.86 22.21
CA ASP A 548 -25.61 27.19 21.61
C ASP A 548 -25.47 27.13 20.08
N TYR A 549 -24.56 26.32 19.54
CA TYR A 549 -24.44 26.09 18.09
C TYR A 549 -25.71 25.45 17.53
N LYS A 550 -26.25 24.45 18.22
CA LYS A 550 -27.50 23.78 17.85
C LYS A 550 -28.68 24.74 17.82
N ASP A 551 -28.82 25.56 18.86
CA ASP A 551 -29.94 26.50 19.01
C ASP A 551 -29.86 27.70 18.06
N ASN A 552 -28.64 28.12 17.67
CA ASN A 552 -28.43 29.33 16.86
C ASN A 552 -28.05 29.06 15.40
N SER A 553 -27.84 27.80 15.02
CA SER A 553 -27.55 27.47 13.62
C SER A 553 -28.83 27.29 12.81
N ASP A 554 -28.73 27.54 11.50
CA ASP A 554 -29.84 27.36 10.55
C ASP A 554 -30.06 25.88 10.15
N TYR A 555 -29.37 24.93 10.81
CA TYR A 555 -29.42 23.50 10.50
C TYR A 555 -30.76 22.86 10.91
N THR A 556 -31.29 22.02 10.02
CA THR A 556 -32.59 21.36 10.25
C THR A 556 -32.51 20.09 11.09
N ASN A 557 -31.32 19.48 11.19
CA ASN A 557 -31.09 18.19 11.84
C ASN A 557 -29.67 18.14 12.43
N PHE A 558 -29.51 17.44 13.56
CA PHE A 558 -28.24 17.28 14.26
C PHE A 558 -28.03 15.83 14.67
N VAL A 559 -26.76 15.41 14.66
CA VAL A 559 -26.36 14.13 15.25
C VAL A 559 -25.71 14.39 16.59
N GLU A 560 -26.31 13.82 17.65
CA GLU A 560 -25.81 14.00 19.02
C GLU A 560 -24.36 13.47 19.14
N PRO A 561 -23.44 14.25 19.73
CA PRO A 561 -22.06 13.85 19.89
C PRO A 561 -21.91 12.62 20.79
N ARG A 562 -20.84 11.86 20.55
CA ARG A 562 -20.44 10.76 21.43
C ARG A 562 -19.85 11.31 22.72
N ASP A 563 -20.16 10.66 23.83
CA ASP A 563 -19.70 11.06 25.15
C ASP A 563 -19.13 9.85 25.92
N GLY A 564 -17.80 9.76 26.08
CA GLY A 564 -17.17 8.68 26.82
C GLY A 564 -15.65 8.86 27.04
N TRP A 565 -15.03 7.90 27.72
CA TRP A 565 -13.58 7.89 27.93
C TRP A 565 -12.95 6.50 27.85
N ARG A 566 -11.63 6.45 27.58
CA ARG A 566 -10.81 5.24 27.59
C ARG A 566 -9.46 5.46 28.28
N ASN A 567 -9.03 4.49 29.09
CA ASN A 567 -7.68 4.34 29.63
C ASN A 567 -7.00 3.15 28.97
N GLU A 568 -5.73 3.28 28.60
CA GLU A 568 -4.90 2.19 28.08
C GLU A 568 -3.54 2.21 28.76
N TYR A 569 -3.16 1.08 29.36
CA TYR A 569 -1.88 0.85 30.00
C TYR A 569 -1.14 -0.23 29.22
N SER A 570 0.14 -0.03 28.92
CA SER A 570 0.97 -1.04 28.27
C SER A 570 2.34 -1.16 28.93
N ALA A 571 2.87 -2.37 28.98
CA ALA A 571 4.24 -2.65 29.40
C ALA A 571 4.85 -3.66 28.43
N PHE A 572 6.13 -3.51 28.11
CA PHE A 572 6.78 -4.39 27.15
C PHE A 572 8.25 -4.63 27.47
N ILE A 573 8.75 -5.75 26.96
CA ILE A 573 10.17 -6.08 26.90
C ILE A 573 10.46 -6.69 25.53
N ALA A 574 11.51 -6.20 24.87
CA ALA A 574 12.00 -6.66 23.59
C ALA A 574 13.51 -6.90 23.69
N GLY A 575 13.99 -8.00 23.13
CA GLY A 575 15.38 -8.38 23.12
C GLY A 575 15.84 -8.75 21.72
N GLU A 576 17.05 -8.32 21.37
CA GLU A 576 17.75 -8.73 20.15
C GLU A 576 19.11 -9.29 20.53
N LEU A 577 19.32 -10.57 20.21
CA LEU A 577 20.56 -11.30 20.43
C LEU A 577 21.24 -11.57 19.10
N ARG A 578 22.54 -11.27 19.01
CA ARG A 578 23.39 -11.56 17.85
C ARG A 578 24.50 -12.53 18.24
N PRO A 579 24.25 -13.86 18.17
CA PRO A 579 25.26 -14.85 18.54
C PRO A 579 26.44 -14.93 17.59
N GLN A 580 26.19 -14.61 16.33
CA GLN A 580 27.15 -14.58 15.25
C GLN A 580 26.77 -13.42 14.34
N ASP A 581 27.72 -12.98 13.53
CA ASP A 581 27.59 -11.89 12.57
C ASP A 581 26.43 -12.09 11.58
N TRP A 582 26.22 -13.34 11.21
CA TRP A 582 25.22 -13.76 10.23
C TRP A 582 23.87 -14.11 10.87
N LEU A 583 23.72 -14.07 12.19
CA LEU A 583 22.50 -14.54 12.88
C LEU A 583 22.00 -13.51 13.89
N THR A 584 20.78 -13.04 13.68
CA THR A 584 20.04 -12.19 14.63
C THR A 584 18.78 -12.91 15.09
N LEU A 585 18.61 -13.01 16.41
CA LEU A 585 17.44 -13.58 17.07
C LEU A 585 16.75 -12.47 17.86
N SER A 586 15.48 -12.20 17.58
CA SER A 586 14.72 -11.19 18.31
C SER A 586 13.48 -11.80 18.95
N GLY A 587 13.13 -11.30 20.14
CA GLY A 587 11.93 -11.70 20.85
C GLY A 587 11.36 -10.55 21.67
N ALA A 588 10.05 -10.40 21.68
CA ALA A 588 9.36 -9.39 22.47
C ALA A 588 8.09 -9.93 23.11
N LEU A 589 7.69 -9.29 24.20
CA LEU A 589 6.46 -9.57 24.93
C LEU A 589 5.84 -8.24 25.36
N ARG A 590 4.57 -8.04 25.04
CA ARG A 590 3.79 -6.88 25.47
C ARG A 590 2.57 -7.33 26.27
N TYR A 591 2.29 -6.64 27.37
CA TYR A 591 1.04 -6.71 28.11
C TYR A 591 0.29 -5.39 27.94
N THR A 592 -1.01 -5.44 27.70
CA THR A 592 -1.88 -4.27 27.60
C THR A 592 -3.13 -4.48 28.43
N GLU A 593 -3.57 -3.44 29.13
CA GLU A 593 -4.84 -3.38 29.87
C GLU A 593 -5.61 -2.12 29.46
N THR A 594 -6.91 -2.25 29.19
CA THR A 594 -7.75 -1.14 28.78
C THR A 594 -9.06 -1.12 29.54
N GLU A 595 -9.58 0.08 29.80
CA GLU A 595 -10.88 0.31 30.42
C GLU A 595 -11.57 1.46 29.71
N SER A 596 -12.84 1.30 29.34
CA SER A 596 -13.63 2.35 28.70
C SER A 596 -15.03 2.47 29.29
N GLN A 597 -15.60 3.66 29.16
CA GLN A 597 -16.93 4.00 29.66
C GLN A 597 -17.66 4.87 28.64
N ASP A 598 -18.91 4.51 28.38
CA ASP A 598 -19.89 5.31 27.67
C ASP A 598 -20.79 6.08 28.64
N TYR A 599 -20.98 7.37 28.41
CA TYR A 599 -21.93 8.19 29.16
C TYR A 599 -23.26 8.37 28.45
N ASN A 600 -23.35 7.97 27.18
CA ASN A 600 -24.62 7.90 26.47
C ASN A 600 -25.38 6.63 26.88
N GLU A 601 -26.69 6.77 27.09
CA GLU A 601 -27.56 5.65 27.41
C GLU A 601 -27.83 4.81 26.14
N VAL A 602 -27.52 3.52 26.20
CA VAL A 602 -27.82 2.54 25.16
C VAL A 602 -29.28 2.14 25.27
N ASP A 603 -30.05 2.29 24.19
CA ASP A 603 -31.45 1.86 24.14
C ASP A 603 -31.63 0.63 23.23
N ILE A 604 -31.93 -0.52 23.86
CA ILE A 604 -31.78 -1.84 23.27
C ILE A 604 -33.13 -2.51 23.06
N SER A 605 -33.37 -3.04 21.86
CA SER A 605 -34.55 -3.84 21.57
C SER A 605 -34.49 -5.23 22.19
N LEU A 606 -35.61 -5.71 22.73
CA LEU A 606 -35.79 -7.11 23.12
C LEU A 606 -36.41 -7.96 22.00
N GLY A 607 -36.60 -7.37 20.81
CA GLY A 607 -37.28 -8.00 19.68
C GLY A 607 -38.73 -7.52 19.50
N SER A 608 -39.30 -7.83 18.33
CA SER A 608 -40.61 -7.32 17.91
C SER A 608 -41.70 -7.57 18.96
N GLY A 609 -42.17 -6.50 19.61
CA GLY A 609 -43.23 -6.54 20.62
C GLY A 609 -42.79 -6.92 22.04
N GLN A 610 -41.48 -7.09 22.32
CA GLN A 610 -40.96 -7.52 23.63
C GLN A 610 -40.44 -6.38 24.53
N GLY A 611 -40.52 -5.12 24.08
CA GLY A 611 -40.10 -3.94 24.85
C GLY A 611 -38.63 -3.55 24.62
N ARG A 612 -38.17 -2.53 25.34
CA ARG A 612 -36.81 -1.97 25.25
C ARG A 612 -36.16 -1.90 26.63
N VAL A 613 -34.84 -2.04 26.70
CA VAL A 613 -34.04 -1.94 27.93
C VAL A 613 -32.96 -0.90 27.72
N THR A 614 -32.71 -0.09 28.75
CA THR A 614 -31.64 0.90 28.71
C THR A 614 -30.48 0.57 29.65
N GLY A 615 -29.28 1.03 29.32
CA GLY A 615 -28.09 0.85 30.14
C GLY A 615 -26.88 1.64 29.64
N TYR A 616 -25.76 1.57 30.35
CA TYR A 616 -24.50 2.19 29.93
C TYR A 616 -23.48 1.11 29.59
N ASN A 617 -22.62 1.37 28.60
CA ASN A 617 -21.52 0.48 28.28
C ASN A 617 -20.29 0.77 29.14
N HIS A 618 -19.69 -0.29 29.67
CA HIS A 618 -18.44 -0.24 30.42
C HIS A 618 -17.64 -1.51 30.10
N GLU A 619 -16.43 -1.33 29.58
CA GLU A 619 -15.60 -2.45 29.11
C GLU A 619 -14.25 -2.45 29.81
N LYS A 620 -13.78 -3.65 30.17
CA LYS A 620 -12.44 -3.86 30.71
C LYS A 620 -11.79 -5.06 30.05
N ASN A 621 -10.60 -4.85 29.50
CA ASN A 621 -9.90 -5.84 28.70
C ASN A 621 -8.41 -5.92 29.07
N SER A 622 -7.80 -7.09 28.86
CA SER A 622 -6.35 -7.28 29.02
C SER A 622 -5.83 -8.30 28.01
N ALA A 623 -4.58 -8.16 27.59
CA ALA A 623 -3.98 -9.02 26.58
C ALA A 623 -2.46 -9.14 26.73
N LEU A 624 -1.94 -10.28 26.26
CA LEU A 624 -0.51 -10.56 26.15
C LEU A 624 -0.17 -10.89 24.71
N ALA A 625 0.82 -10.21 24.13
CA ALA A 625 1.18 -10.29 22.72
C ALA A 625 2.68 -10.61 22.57
N PRO A 626 3.06 -11.85 22.24
CA PRO A 626 4.44 -12.22 21.94
C PRO A 626 4.85 -11.92 20.49
N MET A 627 6.14 -11.66 20.28
CA MET A 627 6.75 -11.53 18.96
C MET A 627 8.09 -12.23 18.94
N LEU A 628 8.42 -12.88 17.82
CA LEU A 628 9.67 -13.60 17.60
C LEU A 628 10.13 -13.38 16.16
N SER A 629 11.41 -13.14 15.95
CA SER A 629 12.01 -13.13 14.62
C SER A 629 13.39 -13.77 14.60
N ILE A 630 13.72 -14.34 13.45
CA ILE A 630 15.04 -14.89 13.13
C ILE A 630 15.45 -14.27 11.80
N LEU A 631 16.63 -13.67 11.75
CA LEU A 631 17.25 -13.17 10.53
C LEU A 631 18.62 -13.83 10.36
N VAL A 632 18.85 -14.34 9.16
CA VAL A 632 20.05 -15.08 8.76
C VAL A 632 20.65 -14.39 7.54
N GLU A 633 21.95 -14.09 7.57
CA GLU A 633 22.71 -13.54 6.45
C GLU A 633 23.70 -14.60 5.92
N PRO A 634 23.24 -15.56 5.09
CA PRO A 634 24.10 -16.63 4.61
C PRO A 634 25.26 -16.13 3.73
N VAL A 635 25.04 -15.10 2.92
CA VAL A 635 26.08 -14.44 2.12
C VAL A 635 25.91 -12.93 2.23
N SER A 636 26.99 -12.21 1.99
CA SER A 636 27.06 -10.75 2.05
C SER A 636 25.89 -10.12 1.30
N GLY A 637 25.12 -9.30 2.01
CA GLY A 637 24.01 -8.55 1.42
C GLY A 637 22.76 -9.38 1.13
N LEU A 638 22.75 -10.70 1.31
CA LEU A 638 21.54 -11.52 1.24
C LEU A 638 21.09 -11.91 2.64
N GLN A 639 19.95 -11.39 3.07
CA GLN A 639 19.33 -11.72 4.34
C GLN A 639 18.04 -12.49 4.10
N VAL A 640 17.81 -13.54 4.87
CA VAL A 640 16.57 -14.32 4.90
C VAL A 640 16.02 -14.25 6.32
N TYR A 641 14.73 -13.94 6.46
CA TYR A 641 14.11 -13.85 7.78
C TYR A 641 12.77 -14.57 7.85
N GLY A 642 12.44 -14.99 9.07
CA GLY A 642 11.10 -15.40 9.48
C GLY A 642 10.67 -14.61 10.70
N ARG A 643 9.41 -14.19 10.75
CA ARG A 643 8.83 -13.40 11.85
C ARG A 643 7.44 -13.94 12.19
N TYR A 644 7.17 -14.08 13.47
CA TYR A 644 5.83 -14.29 14.03
C TYR A 644 5.58 -13.16 15.02
N ALA A 645 4.49 -12.42 14.86
CA ALA A 645 4.18 -11.28 15.71
C ALA A 645 2.69 -11.23 16.03
N GLU A 646 2.38 -11.03 17.31
CA GLU A 646 1.02 -10.79 17.75
C GLU A 646 0.80 -9.34 18.15
N ALA A 647 -0.42 -8.85 17.96
CA ALA A 647 -0.92 -7.60 18.53
C ALA A 647 -2.35 -7.82 19.03
N THR A 648 -2.74 -7.04 20.03
CA THR A 648 -4.13 -6.98 20.47
C THR A 648 -4.60 -5.53 20.46
N ARG A 649 -5.79 -5.31 19.90
CA ARG A 649 -6.46 -4.01 19.85
C ARG A 649 -7.72 -4.08 20.68
N ALA A 650 -7.77 -3.32 21.76
CA ALA A 650 -9.02 -3.09 22.46
C ALA A 650 -9.99 -2.29 21.58
N PRO A 651 -11.32 -2.43 21.76
CA PRO A 651 -12.30 -1.58 21.09
C PRO A 651 -11.89 -0.10 21.16
N SER A 652 -12.02 0.61 20.05
CA SER A 652 -11.80 2.05 20.01
C SER A 652 -12.90 2.74 20.80
N LEU A 653 -12.65 3.98 21.26
CA LEU A 653 -13.68 4.73 21.99
C LEU A 653 -14.91 5.01 21.09
N PHE A 654 -14.72 5.04 19.76
CA PHE A 654 -15.81 5.13 18.81
C PHE A 654 -16.66 3.85 18.75
N GLU A 655 -16.05 2.66 18.88
CA GLU A 655 -16.75 1.35 18.93
C GLU A 655 -17.38 1.06 20.29
N SER A 656 -16.80 1.56 21.39
CA SER A 656 -17.26 1.29 22.76
C SER A 656 -18.20 2.36 23.34
N THR A 657 -18.63 3.34 22.53
CA THR A 657 -19.61 4.38 22.93
C THR A 657 -20.83 4.35 22.02
N THR A 658 -21.92 4.97 22.44
CA THR A 658 -23.17 5.07 21.68
C THR A 658 -23.17 6.33 20.82
N GLY A 659 -23.55 6.18 19.56
CA GLY A 659 -23.79 7.29 18.64
C GLY A 659 -24.91 6.98 17.65
N PHE A 660 -25.22 7.92 16.77
CA PHE A 660 -26.36 7.81 15.84
C PHE A 660 -26.40 6.53 15.00
N SER A 661 -25.25 6.03 14.55
CA SER A 661 -25.19 4.94 13.58
C SER A 661 -25.09 3.55 14.19
N PHE A 662 -24.57 3.44 15.41
CA PHE A 662 -24.38 2.18 16.10
C PHE A 662 -24.10 2.36 17.58
N TYR A 663 -24.32 1.29 18.33
CA TYR A 663 -24.16 1.23 19.78
C TYR A 663 -23.44 -0.05 20.22
N PRO A 664 -22.68 -0.04 21.33
CA PRO A 664 -22.17 -1.24 21.97
C PRO A 664 -23.29 -1.89 22.79
N ASP A 665 -23.72 -3.10 22.45
CA ASP A 665 -24.72 -3.82 23.25
C ASP A 665 -24.07 -4.36 24.55
N PRO A 666 -24.41 -3.84 25.75
CA PRO A 666 -23.79 -4.30 27.00
C PRO A 666 -24.11 -5.76 27.35
N ARG A 667 -25.10 -6.38 26.68
CA ARG A 667 -25.42 -7.81 26.81
C ARG A 667 -24.46 -8.68 25.98
N ASN A 668 -23.83 -8.09 24.97
CA ASN A 668 -22.86 -8.71 24.09
C ASN A 668 -21.63 -7.79 23.92
N PRO A 669 -20.85 -7.57 25.01
CA PRO A 669 -19.74 -6.64 24.99
C PRO A 669 -18.67 -7.11 23.99
N VAL A 670 -18.15 -6.17 23.20
CA VAL A 670 -17.13 -6.47 22.21
C VAL A 670 -15.80 -6.84 22.87
N ARG A 671 -15.17 -7.88 22.35
CA ARG A 671 -13.87 -8.38 22.78
C ARG A 671 -12.73 -7.73 21.98
N PRO A 672 -11.52 -7.62 22.54
CA PRO A 672 -10.36 -7.14 21.80
C PRO A 672 -10.03 -8.00 20.60
N GLU A 673 -9.65 -7.38 19.49
CA GLU A 673 -9.16 -8.07 18.29
C GLU A 673 -7.75 -8.61 18.53
N ARG A 674 -7.51 -9.89 18.22
CA ARG A 674 -6.17 -10.49 18.32
C ARG A 674 -5.61 -10.79 16.94
N THR A 675 -4.57 -10.05 16.57
CA THR A 675 -3.88 -10.20 15.29
C THR A 675 -2.66 -11.09 15.44
N ARG A 676 -2.50 -12.04 14.52
CA ARG A 676 -1.36 -12.94 14.38
C ARG A 676 -0.79 -12.77 12.98
N ASN A 677 0.42 -12.21 12.90
CA ASN A 677 1.14 -12.01 11.65
C ASN A 677 2.32 -12.97 11.55
N THR A 678 2.34 -13.76 10.48
CA THR A 678 3.49 -14.58 10.08
C THR A 678 4.07 -14.02 8.80
N GLU A 679 5.37 -13.75 8.77
CA GLU A 679 6.08 -13.20 7.62
C GLU A 679 7.37 -13.97 7.34
N PHE A 680 7.58 -14.31 6.07
CA PHE A 680 8.85 -14.84 5.56
C PHE A 680 9.36 -13.89 4.49
N GLY A 681 10.64 -13.51 4.56
CA GLY A 681 11.16 -12.57 3.59
C GLY A 681 12.65 -12.71 3.29
N LEU A 682 13.03 -12.04 2.21
CA LEU A 682 14.37 -11.97 1.67
C LEU A 682 14.70 -10.51 1.43
N ASN A 683 15.81 -10.05 1.99
CA ASN A 683 16.42 -8.78 1.63
C ASN A 683 17.69 -9.06 0.82
N TYR A 684 17.89 -8.34 -0.28
CA TYR A 684 19.11 -8.42 -1.07
C TYR A 684 19.68 -7.04 -1.30
N GLN A 685 20.96 -6.86 -1.06
CA GLN A 685 21.65 -5.59 -1.24
C GLN A 685 23.00 -5.83 -1.89
N ARG A 686 23.38 -4.92 -2.79
CA ARG A 686 24.65 -5.01 -3.48
C ARG A 686 25.11 -3.67 -4.00
N GLY A 687 26.39 -3.37 -3.75
CA GLY A 687 27.10 -2.28 -4.40
C GLY A 687 27.85 -2.73 -5.66
N SER A 688 28.16 -1.78 -6.53
CA SER A 688 29.06 -1.93 -7.68
C SER A 688 28.68 -3.08 -8.64
N LEU A 689 27.38 -3.16 -9.00
CA LEU A 689 26.81 -4.13 -9.92
C LEU A 689 27.16 -3.82 -11.39
N PHE A 690 26.91 -2.58 -11.84
CA PHE A 690 27.17 -2.13 -13.22
C PHE A 690 28.13 -0.95 -13.30
N ALA A 691 28.31 -0.19 -12.23
CA ALA A 691 29.22 0.97 -12.16
C ALA A 691 29.89 1.04 -10.77
N ASP A 692 31.06 1.69 -10.66
CA ASP A 692 31.90 1.65 -9.44
C ASP A 692 31.23 2.21 -8.15
N GLU A 693 30.06 2.83 -8.25
CA GLU A 693 29.31 3.38 -7.11
C GLU A 693 27.77 3.20 -7.22
N ASP A 694 27.28 2.19 -7.95
CA ASP A 694 25.84 1.91 -7.95
C ASP A 694 25.41 1.05 -6.75
N LEU A 695 24.16 1.21 -6.31
CA LEU A 695 23.57 0.49 -5.19
C LEU A 695 22.23 -0.14 -5.61
N LEU A 696 22.12 -1.46 -5.49
CA LEU A 696 20.89 -2.22 -5.63
C LEU A 696 20.41 -2.67 -4.26
N GLN A 697 19.13 -2.46 -3.96
CA GLN A 697 18.47 -3.04 -2.79
C GLN A 697 17.09 -3.58 -3.18
N LEU A 698 16.79 -4.80 -2.76
CA LEU A 698 15.57 -5.53 -3.07
C LEU A 698 15.00 -6.14 -1.79
N LYS A 699 13.68 -6.22 -1.70
CA LYS A 699 12.96 -6.94 -0.66
C LYS A 699 11.81 -7.73 -1.26
N LEU A 700 11.66 -8.96 -0.82
CA LEU A 700 10.53 -9.83 -1.12
C LEU A 700 10.00 -10.38 0.20
N ALA A 701 8.70 -10.24 0.45
CA ALA A 701 8.06 -10.71 1.67
C ALA A 701 6.76 -11.43 1.34
N PHE A 702 6.57 -12.62 1.90
CA PHE A 702 5.28 -13.29 2.00
C PHE A 702 4.71 -13.05 3.39
N PHE A 703 3.46 -12.59 3.47
CA PHE A 703 2.78 -12.34 4.73
C PHE A 703 1.47 -13.13 4.82
N HIS A 704 1.14 -13.53 6.04
CA HIS A 704 -0.13 -14.13 6.42
C HIS A 704 -0.59 -13.48 7.72
N ASN A 705 -1.72 -12.80 7.67
CA ASN A 705 -2.31 -12.07 8.78
C ASN A 705 -3.68 -12.68 9.12
N VAL A 706 -3.85 -13.14 10.35
CA VAL A 706 -5.12 -13.64 10.87
C VAL A 706 -5.52 -12.78 12.07
N VAL A 707 -6.71 -12.21 12.03
CA VAL A 707 -7.28 -11.37 13.10
C VAL A 707 -8.48 -12.07 13.67
N ASP A 708 -8.34 -12.64 14.87
CA ASP A 708 -9.45 -13.23 15.62
C ASP A 708 -10.27 -12.14 16.31
N ASP A 709 -11.55 -12.42 16.54
CA ASP A 709 -12.49 -11.50 17.20
C ASP A 709 -12.57 -10.13 16.48
N TYR A 710 -12.53 -10.13 15.14
CA TYR A 710 -12.55 -8.88 14.37
C TYR A 710 -13.84 -8.09 14.64
N ILE A 711 -13.73 -6.83 15.07
CA ILE A 711 -14.87 -6.00 15.45
C ILE A 711 -15.48 -5.38 14.18
N THR A 712 -16.78 -5.50 14.04
CA THR A 712 -17.52 -4.82 12.98
C THR A 712 -18.97 -4.53 13.37
N ARG A 713 -19.71 -3.94 12.44
CA ARG A 713 -21.14 -3.68 12.58
C ARG A 713 -21.95 -4.96 12.42
N GLY A 714 -22.85 -5.21 13.36
CA GLY A 714 -23.78 -6.34 13.35
C GLY A 714 -25.17 -6.02 12.78
N THR A 715 -26.11 -6.91 13.11
CA THR A 715 -27.52 -6.81 12.70
C THR A 715 -28.44 -6.87 13.91
N ASP A 716 -29.41 -5.95 13.99
CA ASP A 716 -30.46 -5.94 15.02
C ASP A 716 -31.83 -6.30 14.41
N ALA A 717 -32.76 -6.78 15.23
CA ALA A 717 -34.15 -7.04 14.87
C ALA A 717 -34.89 -5.78 14.37
N ASP A 718 -34.50 -4.60 14.86
CA ASP A 718 -35.08 -3.30 14.47
C ASP A 718 -34.37 -2.63 13.28
N GLY A 719 -33.25 -3.20 12.79
CA GLY A 719 -32.53 -2.77 11.59
C GLY A 719 -31.62 -1.53 11.73
N PHE A 720 -31.99 -0.51 12.52
CA PHE A 720 -31.16 0.68 12.79
C PHE A 720 -31.59 1.43 14.08
N PRO A 721 -30.66 1.97 14.90
CA PRO A 721 -29.21 1.78 14.85
C PRO A 721 -28.85 0.31 15.14
N VAL A 722 -27.60 -0.06 14.89
CA VAL A 722 -27.12 -1.44 14.91
C VAL A 722 -26.10 -1.68 16.03
N PRO A 723 -25.99 -2.90 16.56
CA PRO A 723 -24.97 -3.22 17.53
C PRO A 723 -23.58 -3.32 16.88
N MET A 724 -22.54 -3.05 17.68
CA MET A 724 -21.19 -3.54 17.41
C MET A 724 -21.06 -5.00 17.84
N GLU A 725 -20.33 -5.80 17.05
CA GLU A 725 -20.12 -7.23 17.31
C GLU A 725 -18.71 -7.68 16.88
N ASN A 726 -18.27 -8.82 17.42
CA ASN A 726 -17.09 -9.53 16.91
C ASN A 726 -17.53 -10.59 15.90
N ILE A 727 -16.83 -10.70 14.76
CA ILE A 727 -16.86 -11.90 13.90
C ILE A 727 -15.73 -12.86 14.30
N ASP A 728 -15.77 -14.12 13.83
CA ASP A 728 -14.81 -15.15 14.25
C ASP A 728 -13.37 -14.74 13.87
N ARG A 729 -13.13 -14.48 12.58
CA ARG A 729 -11.83 -14.00 12.11
C ARG A 729 -11.86 -13.28 10.77
N ALA A 730 -10.84 -12.47 10.54
CA ALA A 730 -10.45 -11.91 9.24
C ALA A 730 -9.06 -12.41 8.85
N GLU A 731 -8.85 -12.74 7.59
CA GLU A 731 -7.61 -13.34 7.08
C GLU A 731 -7.13 -12.63 5.81
N PHE A 732 -5.87 -12.20 5.80
CA PHE A 732 -5.22 -11.58 4.65
C PHE A 732 -3.86 -12.23 4.38
N GLN A 733 -3.68 -12.73 3.16
CA GLN A 733 -2.44 -13.37 2.73
C GLN A 733 -1.95 -12.76 1.42
N GLY A 734 -0.64 -12.56 1.30
CA GLY A 734 -0.07 -12.02 0.07
C GLY A 734 1.45 -12.00 0.00
N VAL A 735 1.93 -11.49 -1.13
CA VAL A 735 3.35 -11.26 -1.43
C VAL A 735 3.56 -9.78 -1.72
N GLU A 736 4.59 -9.20 -1.11
CA GLU A 736 5.08 -7.86 -1.38
C GLU A 736 6.49 -7.93 -1.95
N ALA A 737 6.76 -7.15 -3.00
CA ALA A 737 8.10 -6.94 -3.54
C ALA A 737 8.38 -5.44 -3.61
N SER A 738 9.58 -5.03 -3.20
CA SER A 738 10.06 -3.67 -3.39
C SER A 738 11.53 -3.66 -3.77
N GLY A 739 11.95 -2.61 -4.45
CA GLY A 739 13.35 -2.46 -4.79
C GLY A 739 13.72 -1.04 -5.17
N ARG A 740 14.97 -0.70 -4.94
CA ARG A 740 15.60 0.52 -5.44
C ARG A 740 16.96 0.24 -6.05
N TYR A 741 17.28 0.98 -7.08
CA TYR A 741 18.56 0.97 -7.75
C TYR A 741 19.00 2.40 -8.02
N ASP A 742 20.21 2.77 -7.63
CA ASP A 742 20.76 4.12 -7.84
C ASP A 742 22.21 4.02 -8.34
N MET A 743 22.47 4.50 -9.57
CA MET A 743 23.82 4.61 -10.17
C MET A 743 24.34 6.06 -10.20
N GLY A 744 23.74 6.95 -9.42
CA GLY A 744 23.97 8.38 -9.41
C GLY A 744 23.26 9.12 -10.53
N ARG A 745 23.58 8.82 -11.79
CA ARG A 745 22.95 9.50 -12.95
C ARG A 745 21.57 8.98 -13.28
N VAL A 746 21.27 7.74 -12.92
CA VAL A 746 19.99 7.09 -13.14
C VAL A 746 19.59 6.41 -11.84
N TYR A 747 18.31 6.44 -11.53
CA TYR A 747 17.75 5.67 -10.44
C TYR A 747 16.39 5.09 -10.83
N ALA A 748 16.05 3.96 -10.22
CA ALA A 748 14.77 3.31 -10.38
C ALA A 748 14.29 2.78 -9.03
N GLU A 749 13.00 2.92 -8.77
CA GLU A 749 12.31 2.31 -7.64
C GLU A 749 11.11 1.53 -8.14
N PHE A 750 10.79 0.42 -7.50
CA PHE A 750 9.55 -0.30 -7.76
C PHE A 750 8.96 -0.87 -6.49
N GLY A 751 7.65 -1.08 -6.51
CA GLY A 751 6.88 -1.71 -5.44
C GLY A 751 5.71 -2.46 -6.03
N ALA A 752 5.39 -3.64 -5.49
CA ALA A 752 4.23 -4.42 -5.90
C ALA A 752 3.66 -5.22 -4.73
N THR A 753 2.33 -5.36 -4.70
CA THR A 753 1.61 -6.16 -3.71
C THR A 753 0.60 -7.04 -4.42
N ILE A 754 0.60 -8.33 -4.10
CA ILE A 754 -0.34 -9.33 -4.59
C ILE A 754 -0.99 -10.00 -3.39
N TYR A 755 -2.30 -9.85 -3.22
CA TYR A 755 -3.07 -10.64 -2.26
C TYR A 755 -3.46 -11.96 -2.91
N THR A 756 -3.22 -13.07 -2.22
CA THR A 756 -3.57 -14.43 -2.67
C THR A 756 -4.82 -14.97 -2.00
N ASP A 757 -5.15 -14.46 -0.82
CA ASP A 757 -6.36 -14.83 -0.07
C ASP A 757 -6.81 -13.68 0.83
N LYS A 758 -8.12 -13.49 0.94
CA LYS A 758 -8.78 -12.43 1.72
C LYS A 758 -10.13 -12.93 2.22
N GLN A 759 -10.23 -13.39 3.47
CA GLN A 759 -11.44 -14.03 3.96
C GLN A 759 -11.96 -13.42 5.26
N PHE A 760 -13.27 -13.44 5.43
CA PHE A 760 -13.95 -13.05 6.67
C PHE A 760 -14.92 -14.15 7.06
N CYS A 761 -14.82 -14.62 8.29
CA CYS A 761 -15.63 -15.71 8.82
C CYS A 761 -16.55 -15.16 9.91
N ASP A 762 -17.86 -15.41 9.77
CA ASP A 762 -18.83 -15.11 10.83
C ASP A 762 -18.76 -16.13 11.98
N GLN A 763 -19.50 -15.84 13.06
CA GLN A 763 -19.53 -16.68 14.27
C GLN A 763 -20.14 -18.08 14.01
N ASP A 764 -20.89 -18.25 12.91
CA ASP A 764 -21.45 -19.55 12.50
C ASP A 764 -20.45 -20.39 11.68
N GLY A 765 -19.24 -19.86 11.45
CA GLY A 765 -18.16 -20.52 10.71
C GLY A 765 -18.30 -20.40 9.19
N VAL A 766 -19.18 -19.52 8.69
CA VAL A 766 -19.30 -19.26 7.26
C VAL A 766 -18.26 -18.22 6.84
N CYS A 767 -17.27 -18.66 6.09
CA CYS A 767 -16.23 -17.81 5.53
C CYS A 767 -16.60 -17.33 4.12
N ARG A 768 -16.43 -16.03 3.86
CA ARG A 768 -16.64 -15.42 2.55
C ARG A 768 -15.45 -14.57 2.16
N GLU A 769 -15.18 -14.50 0.87
CA GLU A 769 -14.23 -13.54 0.33
C GLU A 769 -14.82 -12.13 0.42
N GLY A 770 -14.34 -11.37 1.39
CA GLY A 770 -14.55 -9.93 1.47
C GLY A 770 -15.78 -9.38 2.22
N ASN A 771 -16.66 -10.18 2.83
CA ASN A 771 -17.75 -9.59 3.63
C ASN A 771 -18.33 -10.49 4.73
N THR A 772 -19.00 -9.83 5.67
CA THR A 772 -20.08 -10.38 6.50
C THR A 772 -21.31 -9.48 6.37
N ILE A 773 -22.49 -9.96 6.77
CA ILE A 773 -23.75 -9.24 6.62
C ILE A 773 -23.70 -7.91 7.40
N ASN A 774 -24.06 -6.80 6.74
CA ASN A 774 -24.14 -5.45 7.32
C ASN A 774 -22.82 -4.86 7.86
N SER A 775 -21.69 -5.47 7.54
CA SER A 775 -20.37 -5.02 7.97
C SER A 775 -19.80 -3.89 7.11
N TYR A 776 -18.99 -3.01 7.73
CA TYR A 776 -18.19 -1.99 7.02
C TYR A 776 -16.89 -2.56 6.40
N ILE A 777 -16.56 -3.83 6.66
CA ILE A 777 -15.38 -4.54 6.15
C ILE A 777 -15.16 -4.33 4.64
N PRO A 778 -16.17 -4.44 3.76
CA PRO A 778 -15.94 -4.40 2.32
C PRO A 778 -15.33 -3.08 1.84
N ALA A 779 -15.56 -1.98 2.55
CA ALA A 779 -15.02 -0.68 2.23
C ALA A 779 -13.50 -0.59 2.42
N HIS A 780 -12.91 -1.46 3.25
CA HIS A 780 -11.48 -1.45 3.59
C HIS A 780 -10.67 -2.49 2.79
N ILE A 781 -11.30 -3.22 1.87
CA ILE A 781 -10.64 -4.29 1.13
C ILE A 781 -9.79 -3.70 -0.01
N PRO A 782 -8.46 -3.90 0.01
CA PRO A 782 -7.57 -3.43 -1.04
C PRO A 782 -7.73 -4.28 -2.32
N PRO A 783 -7.29 -3.75 -3.48
CA PRO A 783 -7.28 -4.53 -4.72
C PRO A 783 -6.36 -5.75 -4.57
N GLU A 784 -6.63 -6.81 -5.35
CA GLU A 784 -5.76 -8.00 -5.36
C GLU A 784 -4.33 -7.68 -5.80
N PHE A 785 -4.17 -6.77 -6.76
CA PHE A 785 -2.87 -6.38 -7.29
C PHE A 785 -2.72 -4.86 -7.32
N SER A 786 -1.59 -4.39 -6.82
CA SER A 786 -1.14 -3.00 -6.97
C SER A 786 0.36 -2.97 -7.27
N ALA A 787 0.77 -1.99 -8.06
CA ALA A 787 2.18 -1.79 -8.39
C ALA A 787 2.51 -0.32 -8.62
N SER A 788 3.75 0.04 -8.34
CA SER A 788 4.32 1.35 -8.63
C SER A 788 5.74 1.19 -9.16
N ALA A 789 6.14 2.07 -10.06
CA ALA A 789 7.50 2.16 -10.55
C ALA A 789 7.87 3.62 -10.80
N THR A 790 9.03 4.03 -10.30
CA THR A 790 9.61 5.36 -10.53
C THR A 790 10.91 5.18 -11.28
N PHE A 791 11.11 5.98 -12.32
CA PHE A 791 12.37 6.06 -13.05
C PHE A 791 12.82 7.51 -13.12
N GLY A 792 14.08 7.77 -12.77
CA GLY A 792 14.62 9.13 -12.74
C GLY A 792 16.05 9.23 -13.28
N LEU A 793 16.37 10.44 -13.72
CA LEU A 793 17.63 10.85 -14.33
C LEU A 793 18.15 12.08 -13.60
N ARG A 794 19.44 12.08 -13.27
CA ARG A 794 20.16 13.24 -12.75
C ARG A 794 21.15 13.75 -13.80
N LEU A 795 20.91 14.95 -14.30
CA LEU A 795 21.66 15.60 -15.38
C LEU A 795 22.32 16.90 -14.91
N PHE A 796 23.29 17.40 -15.68
CA PHE A 796 24.01 18.66 -15.42
C PHE A 796 24.63 18.71 -14.03
N ASP A 797 25.44 17.71 -13.70
CA ASP A 797 26.04 17.54 -12.37
C ASP A 797 24.98 17.51 -11.25
N GLU A 798 23.89 16.78 -11.52
CA GLU A 798 22.72 16.61 -10.65
C GLU A 798 21.91 17.89 -10.42
N ARG A 799 22.14 18.97 -11.18
CA ARG A 799 21.32 20.17 -11.10
C ARG A 799 19.89 19.95 -11.60
N LEU A 800 19.68 19.02 -12.52
CA LEU A 800 18.35 18.59 -12.94
C LEU A 800 18.11 17.16 -12.48
N ASP A 801 17.14 16.95 -11.60
CA ASP A 801 16.56 15.64 -11.28
C ASP A 801 15.19 15.56 -11.94
N THR A 802 14.99 14.62 -12.86
CA THR A 802 13.72 14.49 -13.58
C THR A 802 13.37 13.03 -13.80
N GLY A 803 12.09 12.72 -13.84
CA GLY A 803 11.64 11.36 -14.02
C GLY A 803 10.14 11.23 -14.22
N LEU A 804 9.71 9.98 -14.20
CA LEU A 804 8.32 9.60 -14.26
C LEU A 804 7.99 8.59 -13.17
N ARG A 805 6.74 8.61 -12.71
CA ARG A 805 6.16 7.60 -11.82
C ARG A 805 4.97 6.96 -12.53
N TYR A 806 4.93 5.64 -12.56
CA TYR A 806 3.80 4.85 -12.99
C TYR A 806 3.16 4.18 -11.78
N THR A 807 1.84 4.26 -11.66
CA THR A 807 1.07 3.60 -10.61
C THR A 807 -0.08 2.82 -11.24
N HIS A 808 -0.19 1.54 -10.86
CA HIS A 808 -1.26 0.65 -11.21
C HIS A 808 -2.02 0.22 -9.96
N MET A 809 -3.35 0.31 -10.02
CA MET A 809 -4.25 -0.24 -9.01
C MET A 809 -5.27 -1.13 -9.70
N GLY A 810 -5.38 -2.38 -9.27
CA GLY A 810 -6.39 -3.32 -9.74
C GLY A 810 -7.80 -2.94 -9.31
N GLU A 811 -8.78 -3.65 -9.84
CA GLU A 811 -10.18 -3.54 -9.40
C GLU A 811 -10.42 -4.22 -8.05
N ARG A 812 -11.53 -3.88 -7.40
CA ARG A 812 -12.01 -4.62 -6.22
C ARG A 812 -12.76 -5.86 -6.69
N ASN A 813 -12.09 -7.01 -6.65
CA ASN A 813 -12.65 -8.30 -7.08
C ASN A 813 -13.26 -9.06 -5.88
N THR A 814 -14.38 -8.58 -5.33
CA THR A 814 -15.10 -9.28 -4.24
C THR A 814 -16.60 -9.07 -4.38
N ASP A 815 -17.40 -10.14 -4.34
CA ASP A 815 -18.87 -10.03 -4.33
C ASP A 815 -19.38 -9.51 -2.99
N PHE A 816 -20.34 -8.58 -3.00
CA PHE A 816 -20.91 -8.00 -1.77
C PHE A 816 -22.30 -8.56 -1.48
N VAL A 817 -22.51 -9.04 -0.24
CA VAL A 817 -23.83 -9.40 0.27
C VAL A 817 -24.33 -8.27 1.16
N THR A 818 -25.20 -7.42 0.63
CA THR A 818 -25.87 -6.35 1.39
C THR A 818 -27.36 -6.64 1.51
N TRP A 819 -27.91 -6.58 2.72
CA TRP A 819 -29.36 -6.69 2.97
C TRP A 819 -29.94 -5.31 3.31
N GLY A 820 -31.10 -4.98 2.74
CA GLY A 820 -31.91 -3.84 3.20
C GLY A 820 -31.25 -2.45 3.17
N GLY A 821 -30.21 -2.24 2.37
CA GLY A 821 -29.53 -0.95 2.28
C GLY A 821 -28.68 -0.59 3.50
N SER A 822 -28.09 -1.53 4.23
CA SER A 822 -27.27 -1.24 5.43
C SER A 822 -25.83 -0.74 5.15
N VAL A 823 -25.21 -1.13 4.03
CA VAL A 823 -23.89 -0.64 3.58
C VAL A 823 -23.88 -0.50 2.05
N SER A 824 -23.28 0.57 1.51
CA SER A 824 -23.02 0.75 0.08
C SER A 824 -21.54 0.85 -0.16
N VAL A 825 -21.02 -0.05 -0.97
CA VAL A 825 -19.61 -0.15 -1.30
C VAL A 825 -19.39 0.46 -2.67
N ILE A 826 -18.38 1.31 -2.80
CA ILE A 826 -17.97 1.83 -4.11
C ILE A 826 -17.19 0.76 -4.85
N GLU A 827 -17.67 0.41 -6.03
CA GLU A 827 -16.87 -0.30 -7.02
C GLU A 827 -15.98 0.71 -7.77
N TRP A 828 -14.69 0.43 -7.84
CA TRP A 828 -13.76 1.14 -8.73
C TRP A 828 -13.23 0.17 -9.79
N GLY A 829 -13.03 0.69 -11.00
CA GLY A 829 -12.33 -0.05 -12.05
C GLY A 829 -10.81 0.06 -11.88
N ALA A 830 -10.08 -0.90 -12.44
CA ALA A 830 -8.62 -0.84 -12.48
C ALA A 830 -8.14 0.45 -13.19
N TYR A 831 -7.08 1.06 -12.68
CA TYR A 831 -6.54 2.30 -13.21
C TYR A 831 -5.02 2.33 -13.26
N ASP A 832 -4.54 3.09 -14.24
CA ASP A 832 -3.14 3.34 -14.53
C ASP A 832 -2.95 4.85 -14.59
N VAL A 833 -2.00 5.36 -13.81
CA VAL A 833 -1.68 6.78 -13.74
C VAL A 833 -0.18 6.94 -13.98
N VAL A 834 0.17 7.95 -14.77
CA VAL A 834 1.56 8.33 -15.05
C VAL A 834 1.74 9.77 -14.62
N ASP A 835 2.73 10.01 -13.76
CA ASP A 835 3.13 11.34 -13.32
C ASP A 835 4.51 11.68 -13.87
N LEU A 836 4.75 12.96 -14.15
CA LEU A 836 6.06 13.49 -14.50
C LEU A 836 6.54 14.44 -13.41
N PHE A 837 7.84 14.45 -13.15
CA PHE A 837 8.45 15.41 -12.24
C PHE A 837 9.80 15.89 -12.75
N ALA A 838 10.15 17.12 -12.36
CA ALA A 838 11.46 17.71 -12.56
C ALA A 838 11.76 18.71 -11.46
N THR A 839 12.94 18.64 -10.88
CA THR A 839 13.50 19.62 -9.96
C THR A 839 14.79 20.16 -10.57
N TYR A 840 14.86 21.48 -10.74
CA TYR A 840 16.03 22.18 -11.27
C TYR A 840 16.64 23.10 -10.21
N ARG A 841 17.87 22.78 -9.79
CA ARG A 841 18.68 23.58 -8.86
C ARG A 841 19.35 24.71 -9.62
N VAL A 842 18.82 25.93 -9.46
CA VAL A 842 19.35 27.15 -10.09
C VAL A 842 20.70 27.51 -9.47
N ASN A 843 20.78 27.40 -8.15
CA ASN A 843 22.00 27.54 -7.35
C ASN A 843 21.83 26.76 -6.02
N ASP A 844 22.79 26.86 -5.13
CA ASP A 844 22.80 26.11 -3.85
C ASP A 844 21.68 26.52 -2.89
N SER A 845 20.98 27.63 -3.17
CA SER A 845 19.91 28.17 -2.32
C SER A 845 18.53 28.20 -2.98
N ILE A 846 18.42 27.98 -4.30
CA ILE A 846 17.16 28.12 -5.05
C ILE A 846 16.97 26.92 -5.96
N SER A 847 15.84 26.25 -5.80
CA SER A 847 15.36 25.20 -6.70
C SER A 847 13.97 25.50 -7.23
N LEU A 848 13.70 25.02 -8.44
CA LEU A 848 12.42 25.09 -9.13
C LEU A 848 11.87 23.68 -9.30
N ASP A 849 10.64 23.47 -8.90
CA ASP A 849 9.94 22.19 -8.99
C ASP A 849 8.81 22.27 -10.02
N VAL A 850 8.72 21.26 -10.88
CA VAL A 850 7.64 21.08 -11.84
C VAL A 850 7.13 19.65 -11.71
N ALA A 851 5.83 19.48 -11.54
CA ALA A 851 5.18 18.18 -11.56
C ALA A 851 3.91 18.21 -12.40
N VAL A 852 3.67 17.15 -13.17
CA VAL A 852 2.42 16.92 -13.89
C VAL A 852 1.85 15.60 -13.39
N ASP A 853 0.86 15.69 -12.52
CA ASP A 853 0.15 14.53 -12.01
C ASP A 853 -0.91 14.09 -13.04
N ASN A 854 -1.13 12.78 -13.19
CA ASN A 854 -2.09 12.22 -14.14
C ASN A 854 -1.91 12.75 -15.58
N LEU A 855 -0.70 12.59 -16.13
CA LEU A 855 -0.29 13.06 -17.46
C LEU A 855 -1.29 12.68 -18.56
N THR A 856 -1.87 11.49 -18.46
CA THR A 856 -2.83 10.95 -19.44
C THR A 856 -4.25 11.46 -19.28
N ASP A 857 -4.53 12.24 -18.23
CA ASP A 857 -5.84 12.86 -17.95
C ASP A 857 -6.96 11.85 -17.77
N ARG A 858 -6.64 10.76 -17.06
CA ARG A 858 -7.56 9.66 -16.85
C ARG A 858 -8.61 10.03 -15.79
N TYR A 859 -9.86 9.70 -16.05
CA TYR A 859 -10.93 9.63 -15.06
C TYR A 859 -10.80 8.31 -14.31
N TYR A 860 -10.67 8.37 -12.99
CA TYR A 860 -10.61 7.20 -12.12
C TYR A 860 -11.06 7.59 -10.71
N THR A 861 -11.41 6.60 -9.90
CA THR A 861 -11.70 6.77 -8.47
C THR A 861 -10.63 6.03 -7.70
N ASP A 862 -10.04 6.68 -6.69
CA ASP A 862 -9.02 6.05 -5.86
C ASP A 862 -9.54 4.76 -5.21
N ALA A 863 -8.68 3.75 -5.13
CA ALA A 863 -8.95 2.55 -4.36
C ALA A 863 -9.27 2.93 -2.90
N LEU A 864 -10.24 2.23 -2.30
CA LEU A 864 -10.75 2.50 -0.95
C LEU A 864 -11.47 3.86 -0.79
N SER A 865 -11.89 4.50 -1.89
CA SER A 865 -12.83 5.62 -1.81
C SER A 865 -14.17 5.16 -1.23
N LEU A 866 -14.75 5.97 -0.33
CA LEU A 866 -16.05 5.69 0.26
C LEU A 866 -17.21 6.30 -0.54
N GLY A 867 -16.92 7.28 -1.39
CA GLY A 867 -17.88 7.96 -2.28
C GLY A 867 -17.53 7.85 -3.77
N LEU A 868 -18.51 8.11 -4.64
CA LEU A 868 -18.32 8.19 -6.10
C LEU A 868 -17.66 9.52 -6.52
N MET A 869 -16.56 9.89 -5.86
CA MET A 869 -15.77 11.09 -6.18
C MET A 869 -14.56 10.67 -7.02
N PRO A 870 -14.44 11.11 -8.28
CA PRO A 870 -13.27 10.80 -9.08
C PRO A 870 -12.06 11.59 -8.59
N SER A 871 -10.87 11.02 -8.75
CA SER A 871 -9.60 11.68 -8.47
C SER A 871 -9.31 12.78 -9.49
N PRO A 872 -8.41 13.73 -9.18
CA PRO A 872 -8.09 14.83 -10.08
C PRO A 872 -7.63 14.38 -11.47
N GLY A 873 -8.10 15.09 -12.48
CA GLY A 873 -7.54 15.05 -13.83
C GLY A 873 -6.10 15.56 -13.88
N ARG A 874 -5.56 15.68 -15.09
CA ARG A 874 -4.21 16.21 -15.33
C ARG A 874 -4.01 17.54 -14.59
N THR A 875 -3.02 17.57 -13.71
CA THR A 875 -2.76 18.72 -12.82
C THR A 875 -1.30 19.13 -12.90
N LEU A 876 -1.06 20.38 -13.31
CA LEU A 876 0.29 20.97 -13.31
C LEU A 876 0.53 21.66 -11.96
N ARG A 877 1.67 21.36 -11.36
CA ARG A 877 2.18 22.02 -10.15
C ARG A 877 3.53 22.66 -10.44
N LEU A 878 3.67 23.91 -10.00
CA LEU A 878 4.94 24.64 -10.03
C LEU A 878 5.34 24.99 -8.60
N GLY A 879 6.61 24.88 -8.28
CA GLY A 879 7.17 25.18 -6.97
C GLY A 879 8.46 25.97 -7.08
N VAL A 880 8.70 26.84 -6.11
CA VAL A 880 10.00 27.46 -5.87
C VAL A 880 10.35 27.20 -4.41
N THR A 881 11.53 26.63 -4.19
CA THR A 881 12.09 26.47 -2.85
C THR A 881 13.35 27.32 -2.74
N ALA A 882 13.37 28.24 -1.77
CA ALA A 882 14.54 29.00 -1.37
C ALA A 882 15.00 28.50 0.00
N ALA A 883 16.22 27.97 0.10
CA ALA A 883 16.75 27.41 1.33
C ALA A 883 18.18 27.90 1.59
N TYR A 884 18.53 27.98 2.87
CA TYR A 884 19.88 28.29 3.33
C TYR A 884 20.15 27.49 4.59
N GLY A 885 21.40 27.09 4.80
CA GLY A 885 21.82 26.35 5.99
C GLY A 885 21.62 24.84 5.86
N ALA A 886 20.58 24.34 5.20
CA ALA A 886 20.41 22.90 4.99
C ALA A 886 21.61 22.33 4.21
N ALA A 887 22.05 21.12 4.56
CA ALA A 887 23.13 20.42 3.87
C ALA A 887 22.69 20.10 2.42
N ALA A 888 22.89 21.05 1.51
CA ALA A 888 22.53 20.91 0.12
C ALA A 888 23.30 19.74 -0.51
N ASP A 889 22.61 18.60 -0.70
CA ASP A 889 22.84 17.46 -1.61
C ASP A 889 24.22 16.74 -1.62
N ALA A 890 25.29 17.33 -1.07
CA ALA A 890 26.63 16.75 -1.03
C ALA A 890 26.70 15.48 -0.17
N GLU A 891 25.74 15.30 0.74
CA GLU A 891 25.62 14.11 1.57
C GLU A 891 25.12 12.88 0.79
N SER A 892 24.31 13.03 -0.26
CA SER A 892 23.73 11.88 -0.98
C SER A 892 24.79 10.96 -1.62
N ARG A 893 25.85 11.53 -2.21
CA ARG A 893 26.98 10.77 -2.77
C ARG A 893 27.83 10.12 -1.68
N LEU A 894 28.09 10.85 -0.59
CA LEU A 894 28.86 10.33 0.55
C LEU A 894 28.12 9.18 1.24
N VAL A 895 26.81 9.32 1.41
CA VAL A 895 25.92 8.33 2.00
C VAL A 895 25.80 7.09 1.10
N ARG A 896 25.68 7.27 -0.23
CA ARG A 896 25.71 6.15 -1.19
C ARG A 896 27.02 5.39 -1.12
N ARG A 897 28.15 6.09 -1.12
CA ARG A 897 29.48 5.48 -1.08
C ARG A 897 29.76 4.77 0.25
N ALA A 898 29.40 5.39 1.37
CA ALA A 898 29.48 4.76 2.68
C ALA A 898 28.59 3.50 2.78
N SER A 899 27.41 3.52 2.15
CA SER A 899 26.53 2.35 2.07
C SER A 899 27.15 1.22 1.25
N ILE A 900 27.83 1.53 0.15
CA ILE A 900 28.53 0.56 -0.70
C ILE A 900 29.74 -0.02 0.02
N ASP A 901 30.58 0.81 0.64
CA ASP A 901 31.74 0.38 1.41
C ASP A 901 31.30 -0.58 2.54
N SER A 902 30.20 -0.28 3.24
CA SER A 902 29.63 -1.17 4.26
C SER A 902 29.16 -2.54 3.73
N LEU A 903 28.72 -2.61 2.47
CA LEU A 903 28.28 -3.86 1.83
C LEU A 903 29.45 -4.68 1.28
N LEU A 904 30.50 -4.02 0.78
CA LEU A 904 31.70 -4.68 0.27
C LEU A 904 32.54 -5.30 1.40
N ASP A 905 32.46 -4.75 2.60
CA ASP A 905 33.15 -5.26 3.80
C ASP A 905 32.39 -6.38 4.54
N ALA A 906 31.12 -6.66 4.18
CA ALA A 906 30.34 -7.73 4.79
C ALA A 906 30.84 -9.10 4.26
N GLY A 907 31.69 -9.78 5.02
CA GLY A 907 32.22 -11.10 4.67
C GLY A 907 31.14 -12.20 4.69
N GLY A 908 30.53 -12.47 3.54
CA GLY A 908 29.59 -13.58 3.35
C GLY A 908 30.27 -14.96 3.31
N LEU A 909 29.52 -16.03 3.60
CA LEU A 909 29.97 -17.42 3.39
C LEU A 909 29.98 -17.75 1.89
N GLY A 910 30.98 -17.32 1.13
CA GLY A 910 31.09 -17.73 -0.27
C GLY A 910 32.39 -17.38 -0.96
N ASP A 911 32.97 -18.37 -1.65
CA ASP A 911 34.00 -18.16 -2.68
C ASP A 911 33.48 -17.15 -3.72
N GLN A 912 34.33 -16.18 -4.10
CA GLN A 912 34.00 -15.18 -5.12
C GLN A 912 33.69 -15.86 -6.46
N PHE A 913 32.69 -15.32 -7.18
CA PHE A 913 32.30 -15.85 -8.48
C PHE A 913 33.41 -15.64 -9.52
N ALA A 914 33.98 -16.72 -10.07
CA ALA A 914 35.13 -16.69 -10.96
C ALA A 914 34.86 -16.17 -12.40
N GLY A 915 33.64 -15.68 -12.69
CA GLY A 915 33.30 -15.11 -14.00
C GLY A 915 32.96 -16.13 -15.10
N ASP A 916 32.86 -17.42 -14.76
CA ASP A 916 32.46 -18.49 -15.68
C ASP A 916 31.06 -19.00 -15.32
N TRP A 917 30.12 -18.84 -16.24
CA TRP A 917 28.74 -19.30 -16.16
C TRP A 917 28.55 -20.74 -16.64
N SER A 918 29.60 -21.40 -17.11
CA SER A 918 29.55 -22.81 -17.53
C SER A 918 29.25 -23.74 -16.37
N GLY A 919 28.46 -24.79 -16.63
CA GLY A 919 28.17 -25.81 -15.63
C GLY A 919 26.70 -26.21 -15.57
N PHE A 920 26.42 -27.23 -14.76
CA PHE A 920 25.06 -27.63 -14.44
C PHE A 920 24.51 -26.76 -13.32
N TYR A 921 23.20 -26.53 -13.33
CA TYR A 921 22.52 -25.87 -12.24
C TYR A 921 21.14 -26.47 -11.99
N LEU A 922 20.71 -26.42 -10.74
CA LEU A 922 19.41 -26.89 -10.26
C LEU A 922 18.84 -25.83 -9.33
N GLY A 923 17.59 -25.43 -9.53
CA GLY A 923 16.98 -24.37 -8.75
C GLY A 923 15.49 -24.57 -8.48
N VAL A 924 15.00 -23.73 -7.57
CA VAL A 924 13.57 -23.56 -7.25
C VAL A 924 13.13 -22.19 -7.73
N GLN A 925 11.90 -22.06 -8.21
CA GLN A 925 11.36 -20.79 -8.68
C GLN A 925 9.92 -20.59 -8.22
N GLY A 926 9.59 -19.36 -7.88
CA GLY A 926 8.24 -18.88 -7.60
C GLY A 926 7.87 -17.78 -8.59
N GLY A 927 6.60 -17.68 -8.95
CA GLY A 927 6.17 -16.69 -9.94
C GLY A 927 4.68 -16.39 -9.88
N HIS A 928 4.25 -15.50 -10.77
CA HIS A 928 2.85 -15.17 -11.01
C HIS A 928 2.52 -15.37 -12.49
N ASP A 929 1.32 -15.86 -12.75
CA ASP A 929 0.81 -16.24 -14.06
C ASP A 929 -0.46 -15.46 -14.37
N TRP A 930 -0.53 -14.90 -15.57
CA TRP A 930 -1.76 -14.38 -16.18
C TRP A 930 -2.13 -15.30 -17.33
N ILE A 931 -3.27 -15.95 -17.22
CA ILE A 931 -3.75 -16.96 -18.15
C ILE A 931 -5.01 -16.42 -18.82
N SER A 932 -5.06 -16.49 -20.15
CA SER A 932 -6.29 -16.23 -20.89
C SER A 932 -6.61 -17.42 -21.77
N SER A 933 -7.88 -17.84 -21.74
CA SER A 933 -8.43 -18.87 -22.61
C SER A 933 -9.51 -18.24 -23.47
N ARG A 934 -9.52 -18.52 -24.77
CA ARG A 934 -10.58 -18.07 -25.69
C ARG A 934 -11.17 -19.22 -26.49
N GLY A 935 -12.49 -19.22 -26.68
CA GLY A 935 -13.14 -20.32 -27.34
C GLY A 935 -14.66 -20.21 -27.49
N MET A 936 -15.29 -21.36 -27.70
CA MET A 936 -16.73 -21.47 -27.80
C MET A 936 -17.24 -22.77 -27.19
N THR A 937 -18.48 -22.75 -26.72
CA THR A 937 -19.22 -23.95 -26.29
C THR A 937 -20.21 -24.36 -27.39
N THR A 938 -20.43 -25.66 -27.55
CA THR A 938 -21.47 -26.27 -28.41
C THR A 938 -22.20 -27.37 -27.65
N ASP A 939 -23.37 -27.81 -28.13
CA ASP A 939 -23.97 -29.07 -27.69
C ASP A 939 -23.05 -30.25 -28.08
N ALA A 940 -23.21 -31.44 -27.46
CA ALA A 940 -22.27 -32.56 -27.68
C ALA A 940 -22.23 -33.09 -29.13
N ASP A 941 -23.24 -32.76 -29.95
CA ASP A 941 -23.29 -33.05 -31.38
C ASP A 941 -22.70 -31.93 -32.26
N GLY A 942 -22.15 -30.87 -31.65
CA GLY A 942 -21.54 -29.72 -32.32
C GLY A 942 -22.53 -28.61 -32.69
N THR A 943 -23.79 -28.72 -32.30
CA THR A 943 -24.82 -27.72 -32.64
C THR A 943 -24.72 -26.48 -31.76
N ALA A 944 -24.96 -25.30 -32.33
CA ALA A 944 -25.09 -24.06 -31.57
C ALA A 944 -26.56 -23.82 -31.19
N SER A 945 -26.84 -23.60 -29.91
CA SER A 945 -28.19 -23.34 -29.40
C SER A 945 -28.23 -22.09 -28.51
N VAL A 946 -29.43 -21.53 -28.27
CA VAL A 946 -29.61 -20.35 -27.42
C VAL A 946 -29.17 -20.64 -25.98
N THR A 947 -29.33 -21.88 -25.52
CA THR A 947 -28.86 -22.32 -24.21
C THR A 947 -27.33 -22.34 -24.14
N VAL A 948 -26.66 -22.87 -25.15
CA VAL A 948 -25.20 -22.91 -25.19
C VAL A 948 -24.60 -21.52 -25.43
N ALA A 949 -25.33 -20.61 -26.08
CA ALA A 949 -24.87 -19.24 -26.33
C ALA A 949 -24.68 -18.40 -25.05
N SER A 950 -25.25 -18.82 -23.90
CA SER A 950 -24.96 -18.20 -22.59
C SER A 950 -23.79 -18.85 -21.84
N GLU A 951 -23.25 -19.96 -22.36
CA GLU A 951 -22.06 -20.66 -21.84
C GLU A 951 -20.84 -20.28 -22.71
N SER A 952 -20.03 -19.31 -22.26
CA SER A 952 -18.77 -18.98 -22.95
C SER A 952 -17.62 -19.84 -22.40
N THR A 953 -16.46 -19.81 -23.05
CA THR A 953 -15.19 -20.39 -22.54
C THR A 953 -14.08 -19.34 -22.47
N ASP A 954 -14.46 -18.08 -22.65
CA ASP A 954 -13.56 -16.94 -22.59
C ASP A 954 -13.33 -16.59 -21.13
N VAL A 955 -12.19 -17.01 -20.60
CA VAL A 955 -11.84 -16.84 -19.19
C VAL A 955 -10.45 -16.25 -19.05
N ALA A 956 -10.29 -15.39 -18.05
CA ALA A 956 -9.00 -14.92 -17.59
C ALA A 956 -8.78 -15.44 -16.18
N ALA A 957 -7.68 -16.16 -15.96
CA ALA A 957 -7.24 -16.60 -14.65
C ALA A 957 -5.93 -15.91 -14.29
N ARG A 958 -5.71 -15.72 -13.00
CA ARG A 958 -4.43 -15.28 -12.44
C ARG A 958 -4.05 -16.23 -11.32
N GLY A 959 -2.77 -16.42 -11.08
CA GLY A 959 -2.34 -17.34 -10.04
C GLY A 959 -0.86 -17.34 -9.80
N SER A 960 -0.44 -18.07 -8.77
CA SER A 960 0.96 -18.24 -8.44
C SER A 960 1.51 -19.54 -9.02
N ALA A 961 2.79 -19.51 -9.41
CA ALA A 961 3.57 -20.68 -9.78
C ALA A 961 4.60 -20.99 -8.70
N LEU A 962 4.76 -22.27 -8.37
CA LEU A 962 5.91 -22.78 -7.62
C LEU A 962 6.47 -23.98 -8.35
N GLY A 963 7.76 -23.98 -8.64
CA GLY A 963 8.39 -25.00 -9.46
C GLY A 963 9.87 -25.23 -9.20
N VAL A 964 10.39 -26.23 -9.89
CA VAL A 964 11.81 -26.55 -9.95
C VAL A 964 12.30 -26.42 -11.39
N TYR A 965 13.56 -26.04 -11.55
CA TYR A 965 14.19 -25.95 -12.85
C TYR A 965 15.62 -26.50 -12.80
N ALA A 966 16.08 -27.08 -13.88
CA ALA A 966 17.45 -27.56 -14.03
C ALA A 966 17.95 -27.23 -15.42
N GLY A 967 19.23 -26.92 -15.53
CA GLY A 967 19.83 -26.62 -16.82
C GLY A 967 21.33 -26.78 -16.85
N ARG A 968 21.88 -26.51 -18.03
CA ARG A 968 23.31 -26.49 -18.26
C ARG A 968 23.67 -25.34 -19.17
N ASN A 969 24.67 -24.57 -18.75
CA ASN A 969 25.23 -23.47 -19.52
C ASN A 969 26.63 -23.82 -20.04
N TRP A 970 26.97 -23.22 -21.17
CA TRP A 970 28.29 -23.22 -21.80
C TRP A 970 28.66 -21.76 -22.13
N GLN A 971 29.68 -21.23 -21.47
CA GLN A 971 30.22 -19.91 -21.79
C GLN A 971 31.25 -20.03 -22.92
N ILE A 972 31.03 -19.28 -24.01
CA ILE A 972 31.87 -19.25 -25.20
C ILE A 972 32.57 -17.88 -25.25
N GLY A 973 33.91 -17.91 -25.23
CA GLY A 973 34.71 -16.71 -25.06
C GLY A 973 34.52 -16.09 -23.66
N SER A 974 34.83 -14.80 -23.51
CA SER A 974 34.74 -14.13 -22.21
C SER A 974 33.33 -13.66 -21.82
N ARG A 975 32.33 -13.75 -22.72
CA ARG A 975 31.02 -13.09 -22.50
C ARG A 975 29.77 -13.81 -23.04
N TRP A 976 29.83 -14.68 -24.03
CA TRP A 976 28.61 -15.29 -24.57
C TRP A 976 28.26 -16.57 -23.82
N VAL A 977 26.98 -16.79 -23.49
CA VAL A 977 26.50 -18.00 -22.82
C VAL A 977 25.41 -18.64 -23.66
N ILE A 978 25.53 -19.94 -23.92
CA ILE A 978 24.48 -20.76 -24.52
C ILE A 978 24.08 -21.82 -23.51
N GLY A 979 22.80 -22.16 -23.38
CA GLY A 979 22.34 -23.15 -22.42
C GLY A 979 21.08 -23.89 -22.81
N ILE A 980 20.74 -24.91 -22.04
CA ILE A 980 19.45 -25.63 -22.10
C ILE A 980 18.90 -25.68 -20.67
N GLU A 981 17.62 -25.37 -20.51
CA GLU A 981 16.90 -25.36 -19.24
C GLU A 981 15.57 -26.09 -19.37
N GLY A 982 15.24 -26.96 -18.42
CA GLY A 982 13.91 -27.52 -18.26
C GLY A 982 13.33 -27.13 -16.91
N ASP A 983 12.03 -26.88 -16.85
CA ASP A 983 11.34 -26.56 -15.61
C ASP A 983 9.94 -27.16 -15.55
N VAL A 984 9.49 -27.40 -14.32
CA VAL A 984 8.13 -27.86 -13.99
C VAL A 984 7.63 -27.04 -12.81
N ALA A 985 6.48 -26.40 -12.99
CA ALA A 985 5.81 -25.61 -11.96
C ALA A 985 4.38 -26.11 -11.74
N ARG A 986 3.96 -26.16 -10.47
CA ARG A 986 2.55 -26.22 -10.09
C ARG A 986 1.98 -24.82 -10.21
N LEU A 987 0.86 -24.71 -10.89
CA LEU A 987 0.11 -23.46 -11.00
C LEU A 987 -1.06 -23.49 -10.00
N ASN A 988 -1.31 -22.37 -9.34
CA ASN A 988 -2.49 -22.13 -8.53
C ASN A 988 -3.31 -21.00 -9.18
N ALA A 989 -3.82 -21.27 -10.37
CA ALA A 989 -4.61 -20.32 -11.15
C ALA A 989 -5.98 -20.92 -11.45
N THR A 990 -7.03 -20.20 -11.05
CA THR A 990 -8.42 -20.60 -11.24
C THR A 990 -9.22 -19.50 -11.92
N ALA A 991 -10.19 -19.88 -12.73
CA ALA A 991 -11.23 -18.99 -13.22
C ALA A 991 -12.60 -19.64 -13.07
N SER A 992 -13.64 -18.83 -12.89
CA SER A 992 -15.02 -19.30 -12.85
C SER A 992 -15.86 -18.57 -13.89
N GLN A 993 -16.91 -19.24 -14.33
CA GLN A 993 -17.88 -18.67 -15.25
C GLN A 993 -19.27 -19.20 -14.94
N TYR A 994 -20.27 -18.36 -15.10
CA TYR A 994 -21.66 -18.71 -14.86
C TYR A 994 -22.49 -18.53 -16.13
N ALA A 995 -23.40 -19.49 -16.35
CA ALA A 995 -24.38 -19.44 -17.41
C ALA A 995 -25.77 -19.72 -16.84
N VAL A 996 -26.71 -18.84 -17.18
CA VAL A 996 -28.13 -19.01 -16.89
C VAL A 996 -28.82 -19.41 -18.18
N SER A 997 -29.67 -20.44 -18.13
CA SER A 997 -30.49 -20.80 -19.28
C SER A 997 -31.57 -19.74 -19.50
N LEU A 998 -31.65 -19.21 -20.73
CA LEU A 998 -32.50 -18.07 -21.12
C LEU A 998 -33.87 -18.51 -21.70
N GLU A 999 -34.24 -19.78 -21.62
CA GLU A 999 -35.47 -20.29 -22.26
C GLU A 999 -36.78 -19.66 -21.73
N LEU A 1000 -36.78 -19.04 -20.53
CA LEU A 1000 -37.99 -18.46 -19.92
C LEU A 1000 -37.98 -16.93 -19.83
N LEU A 1001 -37.46 -16.22 -20.84
CA LEU A 1001 -37.69 -14.77 -20.94
C LEU A 1001 -39.12 -14.40 -21.44
N HIS A 1002 -40.07 -15.34 -21.55
CA HIS A 1002 -41.38 -15.09 -22.16
C HIS A 1002 -42.63 -15.78 -21.55
N SER A 1003 -42.56 -16.48 -20.40
CA SER A 1003 -43.75 -17.11 -19.79
C SER A 1003 -44.25 -16.38 -18.54
N ASN A 1004 -45.52 -15.96 -18.57
CA ASN A 1004 -46.26 -15.41 -17.42
C ASN A 1004 -46.92 -16.53 -16.56
N TYR A 1005 -46.37 -17.74 -16.52
CA TYR A 1005 -47.07 -18.92 -15.99
C TYR A 1005 -46.42 -19.51 -14.72
N GLY A 1006 -46.90 -19.08 -13.55
CA GLY A 1006 -46.98 -19.88 -12.30
C GLY A 1006 -45.71 -20.09 -11.45
N PRO A 1007 -45.87 -20.35 -10.12
CA PRO A 1007 -44.79 -20.44 -9.14
C PRO A 1007 -43.94 -21.74 -9.14
N ASP A 1008 -44.15 -22.68 -10.06
CA ASP A 1008 -43.48 -24.01 -10.04
C ASP A 1008 -42.30 -24.16 -11.03
N GLU A 1009 -41.78 -23.06 -11.58
CA GLU A 1009 -40.65 -23.08 -12.54
C GLU A 1009 -39.32 -23.42 -11.84
N THR A 1010 -38.87 -24.69 -11.92
CA THR A 1010 -37.53 -25.05 -11.43
C THR A 1010 -36.46 -24.62 -12.44
N ARG A 1011 -35.57 -23.71 -12.04
CA ARG A 1011 -34.48 -23.24 -12.92
C ARG A 1011 -33.22 -24.08 -12.82
N TYR A 1012 -32.67 -24.49 -13.97
CA TYR A 1012 -31.37 -25.14 -14.05
C TYR A 1012 -30.32 -24.10 -14.48
N GLN A 1013 -29.22 -24.06 -13.73
CA GLN A 1013 -28.08 -23.15 -13.94
C GLN A 1013 -26.81 -23.99 -14.06
N ALA A 1014 -25.81 -23.48 -14.77
CA ALA A 1014 -24.51 -24.14 -14.88
C ALA A 1014 -23.39 -23.21 -14.39
N GLY A 1015 -22.54 -23.72 -13.52
CA GLY A 1015 -21.28 -23.08 -13.14
C GLY A 1015 -20.11 -23.86 -13.72
N TYR A 1016 -19.14 -23.14 -14.27
CA TYR A 1016 -17.89 -23.69 -14.79
C TYR A 1016 -16.73 -23.21 -13.92
N GLN A 1017 -15.83 -24.12 -13.57
CA GLN A 1017 -14.56 -23.81 -12.91
C GLN A 1017 -13.40 -24.34 -13.75
N TYR A 1018 -12.45 -23.47 -14.02
CA TYR A 1018 -11.25 -23.75 -14.80
C TYR A 1018 -10.05 -23.76 -13.86
N TYR A 1019 -9.32 -24.85 -13.83
CA TYR A 1019 -8.13 -25.05 -13.02
C TYR A 1019 -6.92 -25.23 -13.93
N PHE A 1020 -5.98 -24.30 -13.86
CA PHE A 1020 -4.67 -24.45 -14.49
C PHE A 1020 -3.71 -24.97 -13.42
N GLU A 1021 -3.33 -26.24 -13.52
CA GLU A 1021 -2.72 -26.98 -12.40
C GLU A 1021 -1.19 -27.09 -12.52
N GLY A 1022 -0.65 -27.00 -13.72
CA GLY A 1022 0.79 -27.13 -13.92
C GLY A 1022 1.30 -26.74 -15.29
N LEU A 1023 2.53 -26.23 -15.33
CA LEU A 1023 3.24 -25.80 -16.52
C LEU A 1023 4.62 -26.44 -16.53
N ALA A 1024 4.98 -27.12 -17.62
CA ALA A 1024 6.30 -27.66 -17.85
C ALA A 1024 6.90 -27.06 -19.13
N THR A 1025 8.20 -26.76 -19.14
CA THR A 1025 8.89 -26.26 -20.34
C THR A 1025 10.26 -26.91 -20.52
N LEU A 1026 10.75 -26.92 -21.75
CA LEU A 1026 12.13 -27.27 -22.10
C LEU A 1026 12.64 -26.24 -23.11
N ARG A 1027 13.66 -25.45 -22.76
CA ARG A 1027 14.05 -24.23 -23.47
C ARG A 1027 15.55 -24.16 -23.75
N GLY A 1028 15.93 -23.60 -24.89
CA GLY A 1028 17.30 -23.18 -25.17
C GLY A 1028 17.51 -21.73 -24.73
N ARG A 1029 18.68 -21.43 -24.15
CA ARG A 1029 19.09 -20.10 -23.65
C ARG A 1029 20.23 -19.53 -24.49
N LEU A 1030 20.18 -18.23 -24.78
CA LEU A 1030 21.28 -17.45 -25.35
C LEU A 1030 21.43 -16.15 -24.54
N GLY A 1031 22.61 -15.92 -23.97
CA GLY A 1031 22.86 -14.80 -23.08
C GLY A 1031 24.23 -14.18 -23.20
N TYR A 1032 24.38 -13.05 -22.51
CA TYR A 1032 25.58 -12.24 -22.42
C TYR A 1032 25.93 -12.02 -20.95
N ALA A 1033 27.12 -12.47 -20.57
CA ALA A 1033 27.69 -12.39 -19.24
C ALA A 1033 28.61 -11.17 -19.10
N SER A 1034 28.42 -10.44 -18.00
CA SER A 1034 29.31 -9.39 -17.53
C SER A 1034 29.68 -9.71 -16.09
N GLY A 1035 30.83 -10.38 -15.93
CA GLY A 1035 31.26 -10.90 -14.63
C GLY A 1035 30.23 -11.85 -14.05
N ASN A 1036 29.72 -11.52 -12.88
CA ASN A 1036 28.76 -12.33 -12.13
C ASN A 1036 27.30 -12.05 -12.48
N THR A 1037 27.03 -11.34 -13.58
CA THR A 1037 25.67 -11.09 -14.08
C THR A 1037 25.52 -11.67 -15.49
N LEU A 1038 24.37 -12.26 -15.78
CA LEU A 1038 24.01 -12.88 -17.05
C LEU A 1038 22.62 -12.40 -17.47
N VAL A 1039 22.51 -11.76 -18.63
CA VAL A 1039 21.21 -11.43 -19.26
C VAL A 1039 21.00 -12.39 -20.42
N TYR A 1040 19.81 -12.96 -20.58
CA TYR A 1040 19.55 -13.99 -21.58
C TYR A 1040 18.14 -13.93 -22.17
N ALA A 1041 18.02 -14.42 -23.40
CA ALA A 1041 16.77 -14.78 -24.05
C ALA A 1041 16.60 -16.31 -24.09
N THR A 1042 15.36 -16.79 -24.14
CA THR A 1042 15.05 -18.22 -24.06
C THR A 1042 13.81 -18.60 -24.87
N ALA A 1043 13.77 -19.81 -25.45
CA ALA A 1043 12.60 -20.32 -26.18
C ALA A 1043 12.58 -21.86 -26.25
N GLY A 1044 11.38 -22.46 -26.35
CA GLY A 1044 11.22 -23.91 -26.52
C GLY A 1044 9.78 -24.43 -26.37
N PRO A 1045 9.56 -25.76 -26.41
CA PRO A 1045 8.26 -26.37 -26.16
C PRO A 1045 7.75 -26.20 -24.71
N ALA A 1046 6.43 -26.18 -24.56
CA ALA A 1046 5.73 -26.07 -23.28
C ALA A 1046 4.53 -27.04 -23.20
N TRP A 1047 4.15 -27.45 -21.99
CA TRP A 1047 2.98 -28.28 -21.70
C TRP A 1047 2.17 -27.71 -20.52
N LEU A 1048 0.85 -27.62 -20.67
CA LEU A 1048 -0.08 -27.08 -19.68
C LEU A 1048 -1.08 -28.14 -19.25
N ARG A 1049 -1.18 -28.42 -17.95
CA ARG A 1049 -2.22 -29.28 -17.37
C ARG A 1049 -3.41 -28.42 -16.95
N GLU A 1050 -4.56 -28.72 -17.53
CA GLU A 1050 -5.82 -28.00 -17.30
C GLU A 1050 -6.93 -28.99 -16.90
N ARG A 1051 -7.72 -28.62 -15.89
CA ARG A 1051 -8.94 -29.32 -15.46
C ARG A 1051 -10.10 -28.34 -15.50
N GLN A 1052 -11.20 -28.72 -16.12
CA GLN A 1052 -12.44 -27.97 -16.13
C GLN A 1052 -13.53 -28.77 -15.39
N GLU A 1053 -14.28 -28.09 -14.54
CA GLU A 1053 -15.43 -28.65 -13.83
C GLU A 1053 -16.68 -27.91 -14.23
N ARG A 1054 -17.74 -28.65 -14.48
CA ARG A 1054 -19.07 -28.15 -14.80
C ARG A 1054 -20.04 -28.64 -13.75
N THR A 1055 -20.60 -27.73 -12.97
CA THR A 1055 -21.61 -28.01 -11.95
C THR A 1055 -22.99 -27.63 -12.45
N GLN A 1056 -23.89 -28.60 -12.46
CA GLN A 1056 -25.30 -28.38 -12.74
C GLN A 1056 -26.03 -28.07 -11.44
N TYR A 1057 -26.70 -26.91 -11.37
CA TYR A 1057 -27.51 -26.50 -10.23
C TYR A 1057 -29.01 -26.62 -10.52
N ARG A 1058 -29.79 -26.79 -9.46
CA ARG A 1058 -31.25 -26.86 -9.45
C ARG A 1058 -31.84 -25.97 -8.36
N ASP A 1059 -32.94 -25.28 -8.65
CA ASP A 1059 -33.71 -24.51 -7.67
C ASP A 1059 -34.59 -25.40 -6.73
N ARG A 1060 -34.70 -25.04 -5.45
CA ARG A 1060 -35.54 -25.66 -4.39
C ARG A 1060 -36.77 -24.83 -3.99
N SER A 1061 -36.94 -23.57 -4.42
CA SER A 1061 -38.04 -22.70 -3.97
C SER A 1061 -39.02 -22.34 -5.08
N THR A 1062 -40.33 -22.35 -4.77
CA THR A 1062 -41.43 -21.92 -5.65
C THR A 1062 -41.74 -20.41 -5.57
N ASN A 1063 -41.00 -19.65 -4.75
CA ASN A 1063 -41.29 -18.24 -4.48
C ASN A 1063 -40.05 -17.39 -4.80
N ARG A 1064 -39.92 -16.88 -6.04
CA ARG A 1064 -38.71 -16.14 -6.44
C ARG A 1064 -38.91 -14.99 -7.45
N SER A 1065 -38.10 -13.96 -7.22
CA SER A 1065 -37.68 -12.92 -8.16
C SER A 1065 -36.55 -13.44 -9.08
N PRO A 1066 -36.49 -13.01 -10.36
CA PRO A 1066 -35.48 -13.42 -11.34
C PRO A 1066 -34.04 -12.95 -11.10
N ASP A 1067 -33.77 -12.12 -10.07
CA ASP A 1067 -32.53 -11.32 -9.99
C ASP A 1067 -31.37 -11.95 -9.19
N SER A 1068 -31.49 -13.19 -8.68
CA SER A 1068 -30.44 -13.83 -7.86
C SER A 1068 -30.11 -15.27 -8.32
N PRO A 1069 -29.18 -15.43 -9.29
CA PRO A 1069 -28.54 -16.73 -9.52
C PRO A 1069 -27.67 -17.05 -8.31
N PHE A 1070 -27.89 -18.19 -7.64
CA PHE A 1070 -27.29 -18.60 -6.35
C PHE A 1070 -27.92 -18.08 -5.05
N GLY A 1071 -29.21 -17.76 -5.05
CA GLY A 1071 -29.95 -17.58 -3.79
C GLY A 1071 -29.91 -18.84 -2.89
N PRO A 1072 -30.19 -18.71 -1.57
CA PRO A 1072 -30.08 -19.77 -0.55
C PRO A 1072 -30.94 -21.02 -0.80
N TYR A 1073 -31.74 -21.03 -1.86
CA TYR A 1073 -32.58 -22.15 -2.26
C TYR A 1073 -32.06 -22.86 -3.52
N SER A 1074 -30.78 -22.71 -3.91
CA SER A 1074 -30.21 -23.42 -5.06
C SER A 1074 -29.33 -24.58 -4.56
N GLU A 1075 -29.51 -25.79 -5.10
CA GLU A 1075 -28.71 -26.96 -4.76
C GLU A 1075 -27.91 -27.47 -5.96
N THR A 1076 -26.79 -28.15 -5.69
CA THR A 1076 -26.03 -28.86 -6.73
C THR A 1076 -26.78 -30.12 -7.12
N ALA A 1077 -27.14 -30.27 -8.39
CA ALA A 1077 -27.74 -31.48 -8.93
C ALA A 1077 -26.67 -32.55 -9.20
N PHE A 1078 -25.63 -32.20 -9.96
CA PHE A 1078 -24.46 -33.05 -10.20
C PHE A 1078 -23.30 -32.20 -10.74
N MET A 1079 -22.10 -32.76 -10.73
CA MET A 1079 -20.87 -32.13 -11.23
C MET A 1079 -20.14 -33.09 -12.16
N GLU A 1080 -19.61 -32.55 -13.26
CA GLU A 1080 -18.80 -33.27 -14.24
C GLU A 1080 -17.41 -32.63 -14.33
N THR A 1081 -16.37 -33.43 -14.52
CA THR A 1081 -14.98 -32.96 -14.59
C THR A 1081 -14.31 -33.49 -15.85
N ALA A 1082 -13.63 -32.61 -16.59
CA ALA A 1082 -12.81 -32.93 -17.75
C ALA A 1082 -11.38 -32.44 -17.53
N GLN A 1083 -10.37 -33.23 -17.88
CA GLN A 1083 -8.97 -32.87 -17.68
C GLN A 1083 -8.13 -33.21 -18.92
N LEU A 1084 -7.21 -32.31 -19.29
CA LEU A 1084 -6.32 -32.48 -20.43
C LEU A 1084 -4.92 -31.89 -20.16
N THR A 1085 -3.91 -32.39 -20.88
CA THR A 1085 -2.60 -31.72 -21.00
C THR A 1085 -2.42 -31.18 -22.41
N ARG A 1086 -2.29 -29.85 -22.54
CA ARG A 1086 -2.04 -29.16 -23.81
C ARG A 1086 -0.55 -29.15 -24.12
N SER A 1087 -0.22 -29.17 -25.40
CA SER A 1087 1.13 -28.90 -25.89
C SER A 1087 1.18 -27.53 -26.57
N GLY A 1088 2.31 -26.85 -26.46
CA GLY A 1088 2.49 -25.49 -26.92
C GLY A 1088 3.96 -25.09 -27.02
N TRP A 1089 4.21 -23.79 -27.11
CA TRP A 1089 5.55 -23.22 -27.17
C TRP A 1089 5.67 -22.01 -26.23
N THR A 1090 6.90 -21.67 -25.85
CA THR A 1090 7.21 -20.53 -24.99
C THR A 1090 8.43 -19.75 -25.46
N VAL A 1091 8.44 -18.44 -25.21
CA VAL A 1091 9.54 -17.50 -25.48
C VAL A 1091 9.63 -16.48 -24.35
N GLY A 1092 10.84 -16.05 -24.00
CA GLY A 1092 11.05 -15.09 -22.92
C GLY A 1092 12.47 -14.58 -22.78
N GLY A 1093 12.72 -13.91 -21.67
CA GLY A 1093 14.04 -13.40 -21.31
C GLY A 1093 14.16 -13.12 -19.81
N GLY A 1094 15.38 -13.13 -19.32
CA GLY A 1094 15.66 -12.97 -17.90
C GLY A 1094 17.06 -12.46 -17.61
N GLY A 1095 17.25 -12.11 -16.34
CA GLY A 1095 18.54 -11.80 -15.74
C GLY A 1095 18.88 -12.82 -14.67
N GLU A 1096 20.16 -13.12 -14.51
CA GLU A 1096 20.67 -14.02 -13.48
C GLU A 1096 21.94 -13.41 -12.87
N ILE A 1097 22.03 -13.38 -11.55
CA ILE A 1097 23.16 -12.83 -10.80
C ILE A 1097 23.73 -13.94 -9.93
N ALA A 1098 25.03 -14.23 -10.09
CA ALA A 1098 25.75 -15.13 -9.22
C ALA A 1098 25.99 -14.45 -7.86
N LEU A 1099 25.53 -15.12 -6.80
CA LEU A 1099 25.64 -14.74 -5.39
C LEU A 1099 26.96 -15.22 -4.77
N GLY A 1100 27.69 -16.10 -5.48
CA GLY A 1100 29.00 -16.66 -5.11
C GLY A 1100 29.41 -17.69 -6.17
N ALA A 1101 30.38 -18.56 -5.87
CA ALA A 1101 30.80 -19.62 -6.79
C ALA A 1101 29.68 -20.64 -7.12
N ARG A 1102 28.70 -20.83 -6.22
CA ARG A 1102 27.73 -21.94 -6.28
C ARG A 1102 26.27 -21.54 -6.29
N TRP A 1103 25.92 -20.28 -6.05
CA TRP A 1103 24.52 -19.85 -5.99
C TRP A 1103 24.26 -18.71 -6.96
N SER A 1104 23.10 -18.72 -7.60
CA SER A 1104 22.62 -17.62 -8.44
C SER A 1104 21.15 -17.31 -8.20
N LEU A 1105 20.80 -16.03 -8.29
CA LEU A 1105 19.43 -15.52 -8.27
C LEU A 1105 19.01 -15.17 -9.69
N LYS A 1106 17.84 -15.62 -10.11
CA LYS A 1106 17.28 -15.50 -11.46
C LYS A 1106 15.96 -14.72 -11.40
N ALA A 1107 15.74 -13.81 -12.34
CA ALA A 1107 14.43 -13.20 -12.60
C ALA A 1107 14.12 -13.34 -14.10
N GLU A 1108 12.91 -13.75 -14.45
CA GLU A 1108 12.56 -14.14 -15.82
C GLU A 1108 11.10 -13.81 -16.15
N TYR A 1109 10.86 -13.44 -17.41
CA TYR A 1109 9.52 -13.32 -17.99
C TYR A 1109 9.36 -14.32 -19.14
N LEU A 1110 8.22 -15.01 -19.19
CA LEU A 1110 7.87 -16.00 -20.22
C LEU A 1110 6.47 -15.72 -20.77
N TYR A 1111 6.35 -15.80 -22.09
CA TYR A 1111 5.08 -15.96 -22.80
C TYR A 1111 4.96 -17.40 -23.28
N ALA A 1112 3.81 -18.04 -23.07
CA ALA A 1112 3.51 -19.37 -23.57
C ALA A 1112 2.16 -19.41 -24.28
N HIS A 1113 2.08 -20.13 -25.40
CA HIS A 1113 0.86 -20.29 -26.20
C HIS A 1113 0.56 -21.78 -26.40
N PHE A 1114 -0.71 -22.15 -26.21
CA PHE A 1114 -1.21 -23.53 -26.31
C PHE A 1114 -2.36 -23.62 -27.32
N GLU A 1115 -2.34 -24.66 -28.14
CA GLU A 1115 -3.35 -24.89 -29.17
C GLU A 1115 -4.73 -25.22 -28.57
N ARG A 1116 -5.77 -25.12 -29.42
CA ARG A 1116 -7.16 -25.40 -29.03
C ARG A 1116 -7.36 -26.85 -28.61
N ALA A 1117 -8.14 -27.04 -27.56
CA ALA A 1117 -8.50 -28.34 -27.01
C ALA A 1117 -10.01 -28.44 -26.76
N ASP A 1118 -10.54 -29.67 -26.80
CA ASP A 1118 -11.96 -29.97 -26.59
C ASP A 1118 -12.18 -30.59 -25.19
N PHE A 1119 -13.07 -30.02 -24.40
CA PHE A 1119 -13.54 -30.52 -23.10
C PHE A 1119 -15.01 -30.93 -23.23
N ASN A 1120 -15.33 -32.19 -22.90
CA ASN A 1120 -16.66 -32.74 -23.09
C ASN A 1120 -17.35 -33.03 -21.75
N PHE A 1121 -18.61 -32.62 -21.62
CA PHE A 1121 -19.48 -32.84 -20.46
C PHE A 1121 -20.75 -33.53 -20.96
N ALA A 1122 -20.83 -34.85 -20.81
CA ALA A 1122 -21.84 -35.68 -21.46
C ALA A 1122 -23.24 -35.58 -20.81
N ASP A 1123 -23.31 -35.29 -19.51
CA ASP A 1123 -24.57 -35.32 -18.74
C ASP A 1123 -25.30 -33.96 -18.70
N ALA A 1124 -24.73 -32.94 -19.34
CA ALA A 1124 -25.28 -31.59 -19.39
C ALA A 1124 -26.70 -31.55 -19.99
N ARG A 1125 -27.57 -30.77 -19.35
CA ARG A 1125 -29.01 -30.72 -19.63
C ARG A 1125 -29.42 -29.49 -20.46
N ALA A 1126 -30.53 -29.61 -21.18
CA ALA A 1126 -30.98 -28.62 -22.17
C ALA A 1126 -31.57 -27.34 -21.59
N GLY A 1127 -32.23 -27.35 -20.42
CA GLY A 1127 -32.85 -26.12 -19.90
C GLY A 1127 -33.79 -26.21 -18.69
N VAL A 1128 -34.72 -25.24 -18.63
CA VAL A 1128 -35.45 -24.77 -17.44
C VAL A 1128 -36.87 -25.36 -17.40
N GLY A 1129 -37.28 -25.95 -16.27
CA GLY A 1129 -38.65 -26.40 -16.03
C GLY A 1129 -38.85 -27.92 -16.07
N ARG A 1130 -39.52 -28.44 -15.04
CA ARG A 1130 -40.10 -29.80 -15.02
C ARG A 1130 -41.32 -29.85 -15.95
N THR A 1131 -41.71 -31.04 -16.38
CA THR A 1131 -43.05 -31.22 -16.99
C THR A 1131 -44.11 -30.82 -15.97
N PHE A 1132 -44.99 -29.87 -16.31
CA PHE A 1132 -46.08 -29.42 -15.44
C PHE A 1132 -47.42 -29.41 -16.18
N THR A 1133 -48.50 -29.52 -15.42
CA THR A 1133 -49.88 -29.48 -15.95
C THR A 1133 -50.52 -28.19 -15.44
N TYR A 1134 -51.12 -27.40 -16.32
CA TYR A 1134 -51.84 -26.19 -15.94
C TYR A 1134 -53.26 -26.22 -16.51
N GLN A 1135 -54.15 -25.52 -15.83
CA GLN A 1135 -55.54 -25.38 -16.24
C GLN A 1135 -55.70 -24.13 -17.11
N GLU A 1136 -55.94 -24.32 -18.41
CA GLU A 1136 -56.24 -23.24 -19.35
C GLU A 1136 -57.75 -23.01 -19.39
N VAL A 1137 -58.19 -21.76 -19.18
CA VAL A 1137 -59.61 -21.42 -19.30
C VAL A 1137 -59.98 -21.41 -20.78
N VAL A 1138 -60.66 -22.47 -21.23
CA VAL A 1138 -61.07 -22.66 -22.64
C VAL A 1138 -62.45 -22.08 -22.94
N GLY A 1139 -63.18 -21.62 -21.92
CA GLY A 1139 -64.44 -20.93 -22.06
C GLY A 1139 -65.00 -20.50 -20.72
N TYR A 1140 -66.17 -19.86 -20.72
CA TYR A 1140 -66.92 -19.54 -19.50
C TYR A 1140 -68.29 -20.21 -19.59
N GLY A 1141 -68.64 -20.97 -18.56
CA GLY A 1141 -69.99 -21.48 -18.35
C GLY A 1141 -70.95 -20.34 -17.98
N PRO A 1142 -72.27 -20.64 -17.88
CA PRO A 1142 -73.24 -19.65 -17.47
C PRO A 1142 -72.83 -19.05 -16.11
N PRO A 1143 -72.83 -17.71 -15.96
CA PRO A 1143 -72.34 -17.06 -14.76
C PRO A 1143 -73.22 -17.43 -13.57
N THR A 1144 -72.61 -17.56 -12.40
CA THR A 1144 -73.35 -17.71 -11.16
C THR A 1144 -73.91 -16.33 -10.80
N VAL A 1145 -75.24 -16.20 -10.78
CA VAL A 1145 -75.90 -14.95 -10.41
C VAL A 1145 -76.25 -15.00 -8.93
N ILE A 1146 -75.69 -14.08 -8.16
CA ILE A 1146 -76.02 -13.92 -6.73
C ILE A 1146 -76.86 -12.65 -6.60
N GLU A 1147 -78.08 -12.79 -6.08
CA GLU A 1147 -78.92 -11.63 -5.74
C GLU A 1147 -78.61 -11.17 -4.31
N ILE A 1148 -78.11 -9.95 -4.19
CA ILE A 1148 -77.89 -9.29 -2.90
C ILE A 1148 -78.98 -8.22 -2.74
N PRO A 1149 -79.82 -8.30 -1.68
CA PRO A 1149 -80.89 -7.32 -1.47
C PRO A 1149 -80.35 -5.89 -1.40
N GLY A 1150 -80.77 -5.03 -2.34
CA GLY A 1150 -80.35 -3.63 -2.44
C GLY A 1150 -79.27 -3.31 -3.48
N LEU A 1151 -78.59 -4.31 -4.06
CA LEU A 1151 -77.55 -4.12 -5.08
C LEU A 1151 -77.89 -4.73 -6.45
N GLY A 1152 -78.94 -5.55 -6.55
CA GLY A 1152 -79.30 -6.25 -7.79
C GLY A 1152 -78.43 -7.50 -8.05
N PRO A 1153 -78.67 -8.22 -9.15
CA PRO A 1153 -77.92 -9.43 -9.49
C PRO A 1153 -76.48 -9.12 -9.89
N ILE A 1154 -75.52 -9.79 -9.25
CA ILE A 1154 -74.10 -9.75 -9.61
C ILE A 1154 -73.74 -11.08 -10.28
N GLU A 1155 -73.22 -11.02 -11.50
CA GLU A 1155 -72.82 -12.18 -12.30
C GLU A 1155 -71.34 -12.50 -12.11
N PHE A 1156 -71.04 -13.70 -11.61
CA PHE A 1156 -69.68 -14.23 -11.53
C PHE A 1156 -69.43 -15.17 -12.71
N PRO A 1157 -68.53 -14.84 -13.66
CA PRO A 1157 -68.21 -15.74 -14.76
C PRO A 1157 -67.60 -17.03 -14.21
N ASN A 1158 -68.14 -18.18 -14.61
CA ASN A 1158 -67.66 -19.51 -14.21
C ASN A 1158 -66.67 -20.02 -15.28
N PRO A 1159 -65.34 -19.89 -15.10
CA PRO A 1159 -64.39 -20.39 -16.10
C PRO A 1159 -64.50 -21.92 -16.23
N ILE A 1160 -64.59 -22.41 -17.46
CA ILE A 1160 -64.41 -23.82 -17.82
C ILE A 1160 -62.94 -23.97 -18.18
N SER A 1161 -62.21 -24.73 -17.35
CA SER A 1161 -60.80 -25.03 -17.59
C SER A 1161 -60.58 -26.42 -18.17
N GLU A 1162 -59.60 -26.54 -19.07
CA GLU A 1162 -59.04 -27.81 -19.52
C GLU A 1162 -57.59 -27.94 -19.00
N GLU A 1163 -57.20 -29.15 -18.59
CA GLU A 1163 -55.80 -29.43 -18.26
C GLU A 1163 -54.97 -29.57 -19.54
N ARG A 1164 -53.90 -28.76 -19.65
CA ARG A 1164 -52.86 -28.94 -20.65
C ARG A 1164 -51.53 -29.31 -19.99
N VAL A 1165 -50.86 -30.28 -20.59
CA VAL A 1165 -49.53 -30.74 -20.18
C VAL A 1165 -48.46 -30.01 -20.99
N TYR A 1166 -47.55 -29.32 -20.30
CA TYR A 1166 -46.36 -28.74 -20.90
C TYR A 1166 -45.14 -29.60 -20.53
N HIS A 1167 -44.45 -30.13 -21.53
CA HIS A 1167 -43.23 -30.92 -21.34
C HIS A 1167 -42.02 -30.00 -21.17
N GLY A 1168 -41.43 -30.00 -19.97
CA GLY A 1168 -40.27 -29.17 -19.64
C GLY A 1168 -38.96 -29.73 -20.20
N THR A 1169 -37.97 -28.85 -20.44
CA THR A 1169 -36.69 -29.20 -21.06
C THR A 1169 -35.65 -29.75 -20.08
N SER A 1170 -35.95 -29.79 -18.78
CA SER A 1170 -34.99 -30.12 -17.73
C SER A 1170 -34.42 -31.55 -17.75
N ASP A 1171 -35.18 -32.50 -18.30
CA ASP A 1171 -34.80 -33.92 -18.25
C ASP A 1171 -34.01 -34.34 -19.50
N MET A 1172 -33.90 -33.48 -20.52
CA MET A 1172 -33.19 -33.76 -21.77
C MET A 1172 -31.67 -33.64 -21.60
N VAL A 1173 -30.94 -34.74 -21.83
CA VAL A 1173 -29.47 -34.75 -21.94
C VAL A 1173 -29.09 -34.34 -23.36
N VAL A 1174 -28.35 -33.24 -23.49
CA VAL A 1174 -27.83 -32.74 -24.77
C VAL A 1174 -26.30 -32.68 -24.78
N GLY A 1175 -25.67 -32.74 -23.61
CA GLY A 1175 -24.22 -32.65 -23.44
C GLY A 1175 -23.65 -31.28 -23.80
N ARG A 1176 -22.38 -31.05 -23.49
CA ARG A 1176 -21.62 -29.84 -23.85
C ARG A 1176 -20.23 -30.20 -24.34
N GLN A 1177 -19.77 -29.47 -25.33
CA GLN A 1177 -18.39 -29.47 -25.78
C GLN A 1177 -17.85 -28.04 -25.74
N ALA A 1178 -16.91 -27.79 -24.83
CA ALA A 1178 -16.16 -26.54 -24.70
C ALA A 1178 -14.84 -26.64 -25.48
N ARG A 1179 -14.63 -25.76 -26.45
CA ARG A 1179 -13.43 -25.74 -27.29
C ARG A 1179 -12.71 -24.40 -27.18
N ASN A 1180 -11.56 -24.39 -26.52
CA ASN A 1180 -10.81 -23.16 -26.20
C ASN A 1180 -9.29 -23.30 -26.42
N ASP A 1181 -8.59 -22.19 -26.66
CA ASP A 1181 -7.11 -22.07 -26.59
C ASP A 1181 -6.66 -21.60 -25.20
N ALA A 1182 -5.34 -21.53 -24.97
CA ALA A 1182 -4.81 -20.92 -23.75
C ALA A 1182 -3.48 -20.17 -24.04
N GLU A 1183 -3.34 -18.99 -23.45
CA GLU A 1183 -2.13 -18.16 -23.45
C GLU A 1183 -1.73 -17.85 -22.01
N ILE A 1184 -0.44 -17.89 -21.70
CA ILE A 1184 0.11 -17.62 -20.37
C ILE A 1184 1.22 -16.57 -20.47
N HIS A 1185 1.09 -15.50 -19.70
CA HIS A 1185 2.19 -14.60 -19.37
C HIS A 1185 2.66 -14.94 -17.95
N ASN A 1186 3.97 -15.09 -17.76
CA ASN A 1186 4.53 -15.53 -16.50
C ASN A 1186 5.73 -14.67 -16.12
N VAL A 1187 5.81 -14.26 -14.85
CA VAL A 1187 7.01 -13.67 -14.24
C VAL A 1187 7.49 -14.58 -13.12
N ARG A 1188 8.78 -14.93 -13.11
CA ARG A 1188 9.40 -15.86 -12.15
C ARG A 1188 10.64 -15.28 -11.52
N ILE A 1189 10.83 -15.56 -10.24
CA ILE A 1189 12.07 -15.40 -9.50
C ILE A 1189 12.52 -16.79 -9.07
N GLY A 1190 13.79 -17.12 -9.28
CA GLY A 1190 14.35 -18.42 -8.95
C GLY A 1190 15.71 -18.34 -8.29
N LEU A 1191 16.02 -19.32 -7.45
CA LEU A 1191 17.32 -19.51 -6.83
C LEU A 1191 17.90 -20.81 -7.35
N ALA A 1192 19.10 -20.77 -7.92
CA ALA A 1192 19.81 -21.92 -8.47
C ALA A 1192 21.10 -22.21 -7.71
N TYR A 1193 21.32 -23.50 -7.45
CA TYR A 1193 22.62 -24.05 -7.09
C TYR A 1193 23.36 -24.47 -8.36
N ARG A 1194 24.62 -24.09 -8.47
CA ARG A 1194 25.52 -24.30 -9.61
C ARG A 1194 26.61 -25.29 -9.22
N PHE A 1195 26.80 -26.30 -10.06
CA PHE A 1195 27.70 -27.44 -9.83
C PHE A 1195 29.06 -27.26 -10.50
#